data_AF-A0A517MVI0-F1
#
_entry.id   AF-A0A517MVI0-F1
#
_cell.length_a   1.000
_cell.length_b   1.000
_cell.length_c   1.000
_cell.angle_alpha   90.00
_cell.angle_beta   90.00
_cell.angle_gamma   90.00
#
_symmetry.space_group_name_H-M   'P 1'
#
loop_
_entity.id
_entity.type
_entity.pdbx_description
1 polymer ?
#
loop_
_entity_poly.entity_id
_entity_poly.type
_entity_poly.pdbx_seq_one_letter_code
_entity_poly.pdbx_strand_id
1 'polypeptide(L)'
;MSSPTIELPPDLPRLSPGLIIREDSMPGTYVVKDLDSGKFFHVGEEEHYLFSQLDGHSDHIKIRSSFEARFEAPLSEKDLQDFVDLASRRGLLDGPDLSPELKPNGKPSSKPNKRKHSAKKQTWLNWRIPFLDPDQILNWLEPKLRFIWTRSFVVLTLGLIVFATAVAYANRAHWISAFPEAITWKTIALVWGLIFLVTLIHEFAHGLTCKHYGGEVHEIGFLALFFMPCFYCNVSDAWLFRERRKRLWVGAAGAYCDLVIWALATLLWRVSAPESSLNYFAWMAATICGGRCFLNFNPLIKLDGYYLLSDATRLPNLFDRGRKRFVQTVRYLLWGARRPKPETQGRFLFYYGMASWLFIATILWGMVYGLLQLQSLGSAGLGLVGIVFAVLMPLVIGKNLLRGFSAGEFTKMLKKRRGRALVWLLAILGIPAVTCLVPLQDRVSGNFAVRPSTRIEINALEAGFLKNIVVSEGSRVEAGAVIAHIEIPDLEMNLTKKHAEIRESKANLRRLQVGPRPEEVAEQRSRVERVVNWVKLGNQDLNSAQRAYEEEIIQIEHEILQHEAEVEFGELSLSHSEKLHMQEALSGEQLLSEKTKLRISTLKHDFAQAKLRSREAKGTIEAESELARREKELADERSKLTLLEAGGRPEEAEAESARLARLNEELKYLQHLKSRVVLRSPVDGIVTTPHMHELNGKHVPTGTVVCVVEDLTDLATEIAISESDVLKVEPGQLVELRARSMPMRTFKTEVLRTAPAAKLSTAPTASGAPTVPNAVVPGKVVVYCKLNQEDAQLLSGMTGYARIYGKERSVGGITLDRARRYLRTEFWWW
;
A
#
# COMPACT_ATOMS: atom_id res chain seq x y z
N MET A 1 71.51 -39.01 -34.68
CA MET A 1 71.30 -39.86 -33.49
C MET A 1 70.16 -40.81 -33.79
N SER A 2 70.53 -42.07 -34.02
CA SER A 2 69.64 -43.21 -34.25
C SER A 2 68.67 -43.37 -33.07
N SER A 3 67.38 -43.31 -33.35
CA SER A 3 66.35 -43.73 -32.40
C SER A 3 66.50 -45.24 -32.17
N PRO A 4 66.40 -45.73 -30.93
CA PRO A 4 66.43 -47.17 -30.68
C PRO A 4 65.23 -47.80 -31.39
N THR A 5 65.49 -48.80 -32.23
CA THR A 5 64.49 -49.77 -32.67
C THR A 5 64.08 -50.54 -31.42
N ILE A 6 62.89 -50.22 -30.90
CA ILE A 6 62.30 -50.92 -29.76
C ILE A 6 61.50 -52.06 -30.38
N GLU A 7 61.99 -53.29 -30.26
CA GLU A 7 61.27 -54.47 -30.71
C GLU A 7 60.07 -54.71 -29.79
N LEU A 8 58.87 -54.62 -30.37
CA LEU A 8 57.61 -55.01 -29.75
C LEU A 8 57.60 -56.53 -29.46
N PRO A 9 57.07 -57.00 -28.32
CA PRO A 9 56.99 -58.42 -28.01
C PRO A 9 56.15 -59.18 -29.06
N PRO A 10 56.44 -60.49 -29.29
CA PRO A 10 55.75 -61.29 -30.30
C PRO A 10 54.25 -61.45 -30.00
N ASP A 11 53.88 -61.44 -28.72
CA ASP A 11 52.48 -61.47 -28.27
C ASP A 11 52.07 -60.11 -27.71
N LEU A 12 51.13 -59.44 -28.38
CA LEU A 12 50.55 -58.18 -27.92
C LEU A 12 49.49 -58.43 -26.82
N PRO A 13 49.29 -57.48 -25.88
CA PRO A 13 48.29 -57.61 -24.82
C PRO A 13 46.87 -57.71 -25.37
N ARG A 14 46.00 -58.43 -24.66
CA ARG A 14 44.58 -58.59 -25.03
C ARG A 14 43.74 -57.42 -24.53
N LEU A 15 42.59 -57.17 -25.16
CA LEU A 15 41.55 -56.29 -24.62
C LEU A 15 41.05 -56.78 -23.25
N SER A 16 40.77 -55.84 -22.34
CA SER A 16 40.13 -56.18 -21.06
C SER A 16 38.71 -56.75 -21.29
N PRO A 17 38.34 -57.87 -20.64
CA PRO A 17 37.06 -58.54 -20.87
C PRO A 17 35.83 -57.74 -20.39
N GLY A 18 36.03 -56.67 -19.61
CA GLY A 18 34.97 -55.78 -19.13
C GLY A 18 34.59 -54.64 -20.10
N LEU A 19 35.07 -54.65 -21.34
CA LEU A 19 34.82 -53.58 -22.31
C LEU A 19 33.64 -53.91 -23.24
N ILE A 20 32.68 -52.99 -23.32
CA ILE A 20 31.59 -53.04 -24.30
C ILE A 20 31.94 -52.06 -25.42
N ILE A 21 32.14 -52.59 -26.63
CA ILE A 21 32.39 -51.80 -27.83
C ILE A 21 31.14 -51.83 -28.71
N ARG A 22 30.62 -50.66 -29.09
CA ARG A 22 29.48 -50.53 -30.01
C ARG A 22 29.73 -49.42 -31.02
N GLU A 23 29.23 -49.60 -32.23
CA GLU A 23 29.24 -48.56 -33.25
C GLU A 23 28.40 -47.34 -32.78
N ASP A 24 28.97 -46.15 -32.89
CA ASP A 24 28.35 -44.88 -32.54
C ASP A 24 27.45 -44.37 -33.68
N SER A 25 26.76 -43.26 -33.44
CA SER A 25 25.81 -42.61 -34.35
C SER A 25 26.41 -42.10 -35.68
N MET A 26 27.74 -42.00 -35.78
CA MET A 26 28.46 -41.65 -37.00
C MET A 26 29.11 -42.93 -37.59
N PRO A 27 28.86 -43.27 -38.86
CA PRO A 27 29.49 -44.43 -39.51
C PRO A 27 31.02 -44.34 -39.38
N GLY A 28 31.67 -45.43 -38.96
CA GLY A 28 33.12 -45.46 -38.76
C GLY A 28 33.61 -44.84 -37.43
N THR A 29 32.72 -44.65 -36.45
CA THR A 29 33.11 -44.30 -35.07
C THR A 29 32.45 -45.27 -34.08
N TYR A 30 33.16 -45.60 -33.01
CA TYR A 30 32.74 -46.60 -32.02
C TYR A 30 32.84 -46.02 -30.60
N VAL A 31 31.92 -46.41 -29.73
CA VAL A 31 31.93 -46.09 -28.29
C VAL A 31 32.38 -47.33 -27.52
N VAL A 32 33.43 -47.16 -26.73
CA VAL A 32 33.92 -48.16 -25.78
C VAL A 32 33.48 -47.75 -24.37
N LYS A 33 32.66 -48.57 -23.72
CA LYS A 33 32.32 -48.44 -22.30
C LYS A 33 33.14 -49.44 -21.49
N ASP A 34 33.85 -48.92 -20.49
CA ASP A 34 34.48 -49.72 -19.45
C ASP A 34 33.47 -49.96 -18.32
N LEU A 35 33.11 -51.23 -18.10
CA LEU A 35 32.13 -51.64 -17.07
C LEU A 35 32.65 -51.39 -15.65
N ASP A 36 33.96 -51.48 -15.42
CA ASP A 36 34.55 -51.33 -14.09
C ASP A 36 34.69 -49.86 -13.72
N SER A 37 35.06 -49.00 -14.67
CA SER A 37 35.23 -47.56 -14.41
C SER A 37 34.02 -46.69 -14.78
N GLY A 38 33.06 -47.23 -15.53
CA GLY A 38 31.90 -46.51 -16.04
C GLY A 38 32.24 -45.42 -17.06
N LYS A 39 33.47 -45.42 -17.60
CA LYS A 39 33.94 -44.39 -18.54
C LYS A 39 33.61 -44.77 -19.99
N PHE A 40 33.35 -43.74 -20.78
CA PHE A 40 33.10 -43.85 -22.21
C PHE A 40 34.27 -43.24 -23.01
N PHE A 41 34.66 -43.93 -24.07
CA PHE A 41 35.66 -43.47 -25.03
C PHE A 41 35.09 -43.56 -26.44
N HIS A 42 35.25 -42.49 -27.23
CA HIS A 42 34.94 -42.52 -28.66
C HIS A 42 36.24 -42.82 -29.42
N VAL A 43 36.20 -43.82 -30.29
CA VAL A 43 37.33 -44.30 -31.09
C VAL A 43 36.90 -44.35 -32.55
N GLY A 44 37.81 -44.08 -33.49
CA GLY A 44 37.52 -44.15 -34.91
C GLY A 44 37.55 -45.58 -35.43
N GLU A 45 37.36 -45.74 -36.74
CA GLU A 45 37.35 -47.04 -37.40
C GLU A 45 38.71 -47.73 -37.36
N GLU A 46 39.79 -46.96 -37.50
CA GLU A 46 41.17 -47.43 -37.42
C GLU A 46 41.50 -47.94 -36.01
N GLU A 47 41.18 -47.17 -34.97
CA GLU A 47 41.44 -47.58 -33.59
C GLU A 47 40.55 -48.74 -33.16
N HIS A 48 39.30 -48.79 -33.62
CA HIS A 48 38.42 -49.93 -33.40
C HIS A 48 38.95 -51.21 -34.04
N TYR A 49 39.47 -51.11 -35.27
CA TYR A 49 40.10 -52.25 -35.92
C TYR A 49 41.32 -52.73 -35.14
N LEU A 50 42.19 -51.82 -34.69
CA LEU A 50 43.31 -52.17 -33.84
C LEU A 50 42.87 -52.86 -32.55
N PHE A 51 41.84 -52.34 -31.89
CA PHE A 51 41.24 -53.03 -30.73
C PHE A 51 40.78 -54.44 -31.09
N SER A 52 40.09 -54.65 -32.21
CA SER A 52 39.62 -55.98 -32.63
C SER A 52 40.73 -57.00 -32.90
N GLN A 53 41.96 -56.55 -33.17
CA GLN A 53 43.12 -57.40 -33.42
C GLN A 53 43.97 -57.65 -32.15
N LEU A 54 43.72 -56.94 -31.05
CA LEU A 54 44.41 -57.14 -29.76
C LEU A 54 43.73 -58.26 -28.95
N ASP A 55 43.90 -59.49 -29.44
CA ASP A 55 43.30 -60.72 -28.88
C ASP A 55 44.21 -61.48 -27.91
N GLY A 56 45.48 -61.06 -27.77
CA GLY A 56 46.48 -61.72 -26.92
C GLY A 56 47.37 -62.73 -27.65
N HIS A 57 47.13 -63.00 -28.93
CA HIS A 57 47.83 -64.03 -29.73
C HIS A 57 48.25 -63.54 -31.12
N SER A 58 47.82 -62.33 -31.51
CA SER A 58 48.14 -61.75 -32.82
C SER A 58 49.50 -61.05 -32.83
N ASP A 59 50.33 -61.45 -33.81
CA ASP A 59 51.68 -60.92 -34.04
C ASP A 59 51.64 -59.49 -34.64
N HIS A 60 52.56 -58.63 -34.20
CA HIS A 60 52.63 -57.21 -34.55
C HIS A 60 52.81 -56.95 -36.06
N ILE A 61 53.49 -57.84 -36.78
CA ILE A 61 53.75 -57.77 -38.23
C ILE A 61 52.44 -58.07 -38.97
N LYS A 62 51.67 -59.04 -38.46
CA LYS A 62 50.38 -59.43 -39.01
C LYS A 62 49.31 -58.36 -38.80
N ILE A 63 49.32 -57.68 -37.65
CA ILE A 63 48.43 -56.56 -37.37
C ILE A 63 48.73 -55.38 -38.30
N ARG A 64 50.01 -55.00 -38.46
CA ARG A 64 50.42 -53.91 -39.34
C ARG A 64 50.09 -54.18 -40.81
N SER A 65 50.41 -55.38 -41.31
CA SER A 65 50.09 -55.78 -42.69
C SER A 65 48.58 -55.89 -42.95
N SER A 66 47.80 -56.38 -41.98
CA SER A 66 46.34 -56.44 -42.11
C SER A 66 45.68 -55.05 -41.99
N PHE A 67 46.24 -54.13 -41.21
CA PHE A 67 45.83 -52.73 -41.14
C PHE A 67 46.09 -52.03 -42.48
N GLU A 68 47.29 -52.19 -43.05
CA GLU A 68 47.67 -51.66 -44.36
C GLU A 68 46.76 -52.17 -45.48
N ALA A 69 46.45 -53.46 -45.48
CA ALA A 69 45.55 -54.06 -46.45
C ALA A 69 44.10 -53.54 -46.37
N ARG A 70 43.67 -53.06 -45.19
CA ARG A 70 42.29 -52.61 -44.95
C ARG A 70 42.10 -51.10 -45.16
N PHE A 71 43.07 -50.28 -44.74
CA PHE A 71 42.94 -48.81 -44.73
C PHE A 71 43.83 -48.12 -45.78
N GLU A 72 44.57 -48.87 -46.60
CA GLU A 72 45.47 -48.36 -47.65
C GLU A 72 46.52 -47.35 -47.12
N ALA A 73 46.84 -47.41 -45.83
CA ALA A 73 47.75 -46.51 -45.14
C ALA A 73 48.76 -47.29 -44.28
N PRO A 74 50.07 -46.96 -44.36
CA PRO A 74 51.11 -47.65 -43.59
C PRO A 74 50.99 -47.35 -42.10
N LEU A 75 50.92 -48.41 -41.27
CA LEU A 75 50.96 -48.29 -39.82
C LEU A 75 52.40 -48.46 -39.35
N SER A 76 53.01 -47.37 -38.88
CA SER A 76 54.37 -47.43 -38.35
C SER A 76 54.41 -48.20 -37.03
N GLU A 77 55.54 -48.85 -36.76
CA GLU A 77 55.75 -49.61 -35.51
C GLU A 77 55.59 -48.72 -34.27
N LYS A 78 56.03 -47.47 -34.40
CA LYS A 78 55.92 -46.46 -33.36
C LYS A 78 54.48 -46.06 -33.08
N ASP A 79 53.65 -45.91 -34.11
CA ASP A 79 52.24 -45.54 -33.94
C ASP A 79 51.43 -46.66 -33.29
N LEU A 80 51.74 -47.92 -33.62
CA LEU A 80 51.15 -49.09 -32.95
C LEU A 80 51.57 -49.16 -31.47
N GLN A 81 52.84 -48.91 -31.16
CA GLN A 81 53.33 -48.83 -29.78
C GLN A 81 52.68 -47.69 -29.00
N ASP A 82 52.62 -46.48 -29.58
CA ASP A 82 52.00 -45.31 -28.96
C ASP A 82 50.49 -45.56 -28.68
N PHE A 83 49.81 -46.29 -29.57
CA PHE A 83 48.42 -46.72 -29.38
C PHE A 83 48.27 -47.72 -28.22
N VAL A 84 49.10 -48.76 -28.17
CA VAL A 84 49.08 -49.76 -27.09
C VAL A 84 49.40 -49.12 -25.74
N ASP A 85 50.39 -48.21 -25.69
CA ASP A 85 50.74 -47.47 -24.48
C ASP A 85 49.61 -46.54 -24.02
N LEU A 86 48.94 -45.87 -24.95
CA LEU A 86 47.78 -45.04 -24.66
C LEU A 86 46.62 -45.88 -24.10
N ALA A 87 46.32 -47.03 -24.72
CA ALA A 87 45.27 -47.94 -24.28
C ALA A 87 45.59 -48.57 -22.92
N SER A 88 46.84 -48.95 -22.68
CA SER A 88 47.35 -49.47 -21.40
C SER A 88 47.24 -48.44 -20.27
N ARG A 89 47.71 -47.19 -20.49
CA ARG A 89 47.57 -46.09 -19.52
C ARG A 89 46.12 -45.75 -19.19
N ARG A 90 45.20 -46.07 -20.09
CA ARG A 90 43.75 -45.88 -19.90
C ARG A 90 43.08 -47.07 -19.22
N GLY A 91 43.80 -48.17 -18.97
CA GLY A 91 43.30 -49.38 -18.34
C GLY A 91 42.45 -50.26 -19.25
N LEU A 92 42.62 -50.17 -20.58
CA LEU A 92 41.78 -50.86 -21.56
C LEU A 92 42.33 -52.23 -21.99
N LEU A 93 43.54 -52.59 -21.56
CA LEU A 93 44.25 -53.81 -21.96
C LEU A 93 44.59 -54.69 -20.76
N ASP A 94 44.58 -56.00 -20.95
CA ASP A 94 45.00 -57.05 -20.03
C ASP A 94 46.15 -57.85 -20.64
N GLY A 95 47.21 -58.15 -19.88
CA GLY A 95 48.34 -58.93 -20.42
C GLY A 95 49.35 -59.35 -19.34
N PRO A 96 50.08 -60.48 -19.58
CA PRO A 96 51.01 -61.06 -18.63
C PRO A 96 52.29 -60.24 -18.40
N ASP A 97 52.69 -59.38 -19.35
CA ASP A 97 54.00 -58.69 -19.33
C ASP A 97 53.92 -57.14 -19.25
N LEU A 98 52.79 -56.62 -18.75
CA LEU A 98 52.66 -55.19 -18.48
C LEU A 98 53.51 -54.82 -17.25
N SER A 99 54.61 -54.08 -17.48
CA SER A 99 55.56 -53.66 -16.45
C SER A 99 54.85 -53.09 -15.20
N PRO A 100 55.28 -53.47 -13.98
CA PRO A 100 54.58 -53.11 -12.73
C PRO A 100 54.52 -51.60 -12.43
N GLU A 101 55.30 -50.77 -13.14
CA GLU A 101 55.22 -49.30 -13.04
C GLU A 101 54.03 -48.68 -13.79
N LEU A 102 53.39 -49.42 -14.71
CA LEU A 102 52.27 -48.94 -15.52
C LEU A 102 50.89 -49.42 -15.04
N LYS A 103 50.83 -50.35 -14.07
CA LYS A 103 49.58 -50.68 -13.35
C LYS A 103 49.50 -49.81 -12.08
N PRO A 104 48.40 -49.07 -11.83
CA PRO A 104 48.22 -48.44 -10.53
C PRO A 104 48.08 -49.55 -9.47
N ASN A 105 49.06 -49.63 -8.57
CA ASN A 105 49.11 -50.57 -7.45
C ASN A 105 47.75 -50.75 -6.75
N GLY A 106 47.17 -51.94 -6.86
CA GLY A 106 46.00 -52.37 -6.11
C GLY A 106 45.96 -53.89 -6.02
N LYS A 107 46.18 -54.44 -4.82
CA LYS A 107 46.03 -55.86 -4.48
C LYS A 107 44.65 -56.39 -4.90
N PRO A 108 44.48 -57.70 -5.18
CA PRO A 108 43.16 -58.27 -5.40
C PRO A 108 42.38 -58.20 -4.09
N SER A 109 41.43 -57.27 -4.00
CA SER A 109 40.56 -57.13 -2.83
C SER A 109 39.15 -57.56 -3.20
N SER A 110 38.82 -58.76 -2.75
CA SER A 110 37.47 -59.15 -2.41
C SER A 110 36.95 -58.21 -1.31
N LYS A 111 36.21 -57.17 -1.73
CA LYS A 111 35.13 -56.44 -1.03
C LYS A 111 34.98 -55.03 -1.63
N PRO A 112 33.74 -54.53 -1.82
CA PRO A 112 33.50 -53.26 -2.51
C PRO A 112 33.98 -52.08 -1.65
N ASN A 113 35.14 -51.53 -2.01
CA ASN A 113 35.71 -50.39 -1.30
C ASN A 113 35.15 -49.09 -1.88
N LYS A 114 34.58 -48.25 -1.01
CA LYS A 114 34.01 -46.93 -1.33
C LYS A 114 35.06 -46.07 -2.04
N ARG A 115 34.87 -45.82 -3.34
CA ARG A 115 35.79 -45.07 -4.20
C ARG A 115 35.90 -43.60 -3.77
N LYS A 116 37.11 -43.16 -3.41
CA LYS A 116 37.48 -41.74 -3.32
C LYS A 116 37.54 -41.17 -4.75
N HIS A 117 36.62 -40.27 -5.08
CA HIS A 117 36.65 -39.51 -6.33
C HIS A 117 37.89 -38.61 -6.37
N SER A 118 38.69 -38.74 -7.44
CA SER A 118 39.66 -37.73 -7.85
C SER A 118 38.93 -36.40 -8.06
N ALA A 119 39.14 -35.46 -7.13
CA ALA A 119 38.47 -34.17 -7.10
C ALA A 119 39.00 -33.28 -8.22
N LYS A 120 38.35 -33.31 -9.38
CA LYS A 120 38.36 -32.21 -10.35
C LYS A 120 37.98 -30.94 -9.57
N LYS A 121 38.81 -29.88 -9.56
CA LYS A 121 38.57 -28.62 -8.82
C LYS A 121 37.12 -28.16 -9.00
N GLN A 122 36.28 -28.41 -8.00
CA GLN A 122 34.89 -27.97 -7.99
C GLN A 122 34.90 -26.44 -7.87
N THR A 123 34.28 -25.77 -8.83
CA THR A 123 34.07 -24.32 -8.79
C THR A 123 32.65 -24.05 -8.30
N TRP A 124 32.37 -22.89 -7.72
CA TRP A 124 31.02 -22.52 -7.26
C TRP A 124 29.93 -22.66 -8.35
N LEU A 125 30.30 -22.55 -9.63
CA LEU A 125 29.41 -22.73 -10.79
C LEU A 125 29.23 -24.18 -11.27
N ASN A 126 30.03 -25.14 -10.78
CA ASN A 126 30.05 -26.54 -11.21
C ASN A 126 30.18 -27.47 -9.98
N TRP A 127 29.34 -27.23 -8.98
CA TRP A 127 29.29 -28.03 -7.76
C TRP A 127 28.35 -29.22 -7.96
N ARG A 128 28.87 -30.46 -7.89
CA ARG A 128 28.13 -31.70 -8.15
C ARG A 128 28.25 -32.64 -6.95
N ILE A 129 27.12 -33.08 -6.41
CA ILE A 129 27.04 -34.06 -5.32
C ILE A 129 26.12 -35.21 -5.75
N PRO A 130 26.62 -36.44 -5.94
CA PRO A 130 25.76 -37.63 -6.03
C PRO A 130 25.17 -37.94 -4.66
N PHE A 131 23.88 -38.27 -4.58
CA PHE A 131 23.25 -38.61 -3.29
C PHE A 131 22.43 -39.91 -3.32
N LEU A 132 21.98 -40.39 -4.48
CA LEU A 132 21.15 -41.58 -4.60
C LEU A 132 21.52 -42.41 -5.84
N ASP A 133 21.62 -43.73 -5.67
CA ASP A 133 21.62 -44.69 -6.78
C ASP A 133 20.17 -45.14 -7.04
N PRO A 134 19.55 -44.73 -8.16
CA PRO A 134 18.15 -45.02 -8.42
C PRO A 134 17.91 -46.40 -9.05
N ASP A 135 18.94 -47.20 -9.35
CA ASP A 135 18.78 -48.37 -10.22
C ASP A 135 17.74 -49.37 -9.66
N GLN A 136 17.74 -49.59 -8.35
CA GLN A 136 16.76 -50.46 -7.68
C GLN A 136 15.31 -49.93 -7.80
N ILE A 137 15.12 -48.63 -7.62
CA ILE A 137 13.80 -47.98 -7.72
C ILE A 137 13.30 -48.04 -9.17
N LEU A 138 14.18 -47.77 -10.12
CA LEU A 138 13.85 -47.82 -11.55
C LEU A 138 13.55 -49.25 -12.03
N ASN A 139 14.30 -50.26 -11.56
CA ASN A 139 14.02 -51.67 -11.83
C ASN A 139 12.63 -52.10 -11.32
N TRP A 140 12.22 -51.58 -10.16
CA TRP A 140 10.89 -51.85 -9.61
C TRP A 140 9.76 -51.12 -10.35
N LEU A 141 10.03 -49.90 -10.82
CA LEU A 141 9.03 -49.02 -11.42
C LEU A 141 8.83 -49.28 -12.92
N GLU A 142 9.90 -49.61 -13.66
CA GLU A 142 9.87 -49.90 -15.11
C GLU A 142 8.77 -50.87 -15.52
N PRO A 143 8.63 -52.08 -14.91
CA PRO A 143 7.63 -53.05 -15.34
C PRO A 143 6.20 -52.56 -15.11
N LYS A 144 5.96 -51.74 -14.07
CA LYS A 144 4.63 -51.19 -13.74
C LYS A 144 4.21 -50.05 -14.66
N LEU A 145 5.19 -49.32 -15.21
CA LEU A 145 4.95 -48.14 -16.04
C LEU A 145 5.13 -48.39 -17.54
N ARG A 146 5.30 -49.64 -17.98
CA ARG A 146 5.44 -49.98 -19.42
C ARG A 146 4.34 -49.44 -20.32
N PHE A 147 3.14 -49.23 -19.77
CA PHE A 147 2.02 -48.66 -20.52
C PHE A 147 2.30 -47.23 -21.03
N ILE A 148 3.20 -46.47 -20.39
CA ILE A 148 3.53 -45.08 -20.75
C ILE A 148 4.14 -44.99 -22.16
N TRP A 149 4.92 -45.98 -22.59
CA TRP A 149 5.53 -46.00 -23.92
C TRP A 149 4.64 -46.64 -24.99
N THR A 150 3.40 -47.03 -24.66
CA THR A 150 2.46 -47.54 -25.65
C THR A 150 1.97 -46.42 -26.57
N ARG A 151 1.71 -46.75 -27.85
CA ARG A 151 1.23 -45.77 -28.83
C ARG A 151 -0.08 -45.10 -28.38
N SER A 152 -1.00 -45.86 -27.79
CA SER A 152 -2.28 -45.36 -27.30
C SER A 152 -2.10 -44.31 -26.20
N PHE A 153 -1.21 -44.56 -25.23
CA PHE A 153 -0.94 -43.62 -24.15
C PHE A 153 -0.29 -42.33 -24.66
N VAL A 154 0.68 -42.44 -25.56
CA VAL A 154 1.35 -41.27 -26.17
C VAL A 154 0.36 -40.43 -26.97
N VAL A 155 -0.52 -41.05 -27.78
CA VAL A 155 -1.55 -40.30 -28.53
C VAL A 155 -2.55 -39.62 -27.59
N LEU A 156 -2.99 -40.31 -26.53
CA LEU A 156 -3.91 -39.75 -25.53
C LEU A 156 -3.31 -38.51 -24.85
N THR A 157 -2.06 -38.62 -24.39
CA THR A 157 -1.37 -37.52 -23.69
C THR A 157 -0.98 -36.37 -24.62
N LEU A 158 -0.66 -36.63 -25.89
CA LEU A 158 -0.52 -35.57 -26.89
C LEU A 158 -1.84 -34.83 -27.14
N GLY A 159 -2.95 -35.56 -27.25
CA GLY A 159 -4.29 -34.96 -27.34
C GLY A 159 -4.62 -34.10 -26.13
N LEU A 160 -4.25 -34.56 -24.92
CA LEU A 160 -4.40 -33.82 -23.68
C LEU A 160 -3.59 -32.51 -23.68
N ILE A 161 -2.34 -32.55 -24.14
CA ILE A 161 -1.48 -31.36 -24.25
C ILE A 161 -2.07 -30.34 -25.23
N VAL A 162 -2.54 -30.81 -26.40
CA VAL A 162 -3.18 -29.93 -27.39
C VAL A 162 -4.44 -29.28 -26.82
N PHE A 163 -5.28 -30.06 -26.13
CA PHE A 163 -6.49 -29.56 -25.49
C PHE A 163 -6.17 -28.55 -24.38
N ALA A 164 -5.23 -28.86 -23.48
CA ALA A 164 -4.76 -27.93 -22.46
C ALA A 164 -4.19 -26.63 -23.06
N THR A 165 -3.49 -26.72 -24.20
CA THR A 165 -3.03 -25.54 -24.95
C THR A 165 -4.16 -24.67 -25.44
N ALA A 166 -5.20 -25.26 -26.02
CA ALA A 166 -6.40 -24.52 -26.42
C ALA A 166 -7.07 -23.85 -25.21
N VAL A 167 -7.19 -24.55 -24.08
CA VAL A 167 -7.76 -24.02 -22.83
C VAL A 167 -6.93 -22.85 -22.29
N ALA A 168 -5.61 -22.99 -22.20
CA ALA A 168 -4.72 -21.93 -21.74
C ALA A 168 -4.79 -20.69 -22.65
N TYR A 169 -4.82 -20.89 -23.97
CA TYR A 169 -4.92 -19.78 -24.94
C TYR A 169 -6.27 -19.04 -24.88
N ALA A 170 -7.37 -19.79 -24.76
CA ALA A 170 -8.71 -19.23 -24.63
C ALA A 170 -8.85 -18.40 -23.34
N ASN A 171 -8.16 -18.80 -22.26
CA ASN A 171 -8.26 -18.16 -20.94
C ASN A 171 -7.02 -17.32 -20.58
N ARG A 172 -6.22 -16.91 -21.58
CA ARG A 172 -4.94 -16.21 -21.38
C ARG A 172 -5.06 -14.93 -20.55
N ALA A 173 -6.17 -14.19 -20.65
CA ALA A 173 -6.38 -12.96 -19.89
C ALA A 173 -6.42 -13.25 -18.37
N HIS A 174 -7.21 -14.26 -17.98
CA HIS A 174 -7.30 -14.71 -16.59
C HIS A 174 -5.99 -15.32 -16.09
N TRP A 175 -5.27 -16.05 -16.96
CA TRP A 175 -3.96 -16.59 -16.63
C TRP A 175 -2.93 -15.51 -16.30
N ILE A 176 -2.89 -14.44 -17.10
CA ILE A 176 -1.93 -13.34 -16.95
C ILE A 176 -2.28 -12.47 -15.75
N SER A 177 -3.58 -12.24 -15.48
CA SER A 177 -4.01 -11.43 -14.33
C SER A 177 -3.68 -12.06 -12.98
N ALA A 178 -3.54 -13.40 -12.90
CA ALA A 178 -3.16 -14.11 -11.67
C ALA A 178 -1.67 -13.99 -11.32
N PHE A 179 -0.82 -13.48 -12.23
CA PHE A 179 0.63 -13.44 -12.05
C PHE A 179 1.12 -12.51 -10.92
N PRO A 180 0.59 -11.27 -10.76
CA PRO A 180 1.02 -10.37 -9.69
C PRO A 180 0.67 -10.87 -8.28
N GLU A 181 -0.47 -11.55 -8.12
CA GLU A 181 -0.91 -12.11 -6.83
C GLU A 181 -0.06 -13.31 -6.39
N ALA A 182 0.57 -13.98 -7.36
CA ALA A 182 1.33 -15.18 -7.08
C ALA A 182 2.72 -14.94 -6.46
N ILE A 183 3.30 -13.75 -6.67
CA ILE A 183 4.64 -13.39 -6.21
C ILE A 183 4.52 -12.68 -4.84
N THR A 184 4.18 -13.47 -3.83
CA THR A 184 4.06 -13.00 -2.45
C THR A 184 5.06 -13.72 -1.55
N TRP A 185 5.57 -13.10 -0.49
CA TRP A 185 6.53 -13.75 0.43
C TRP A 185 6.05 -15.09 0.99
N LYS A 186 4.74 -15.23 1.20
CA LYS A 186 4.11 -16.47 1.71
C LYS A 186 4.17 -17.63 0.72
N THR A 187 4.25 -17.36 -0.57
CA THR A 187 4.13 -18.38 -1.63
C THR A 187 5.50 -18.84 -2.14
N ILE A 188 6.58 -18.11 -1.83
CA ILE A 188 7.96 -18.41 -2.28
C ILE A 188 8.41 -19.81 -1.85
N ALA A 189 8.15 -20.22 -0.60
CA ALA A 189 8.52 -21.56 -0.12
C ALA A 189 7.80 -22.67 -0.90
N LEU A 190 6.52 -22.46 -1.21
CA LEU A 190 5.72 -23.40 -2.01
C LEU A 190 6.20 -23.45 -3.46
N VAL A 191 6.52 -22.30 -4.06
CA VAL A 191 7.12 -22.21 -5.41
C VAL A 191 8.42 -23.02 -5.49
N TRP A 192 9.33 -22.81 -4.53
CA TRP A 192 10.59 -23.55 -4.47
C TRP A 192 10.37 -25.05 -4.27
N GLY A 193 9.47 -25.44 -3.37
CA GLY A 193 9.11 -26.84 -3.16
C GLY A 193 8.56 -27.51 -4.43
N LEU A 194 7.72 -26.79 -5.19
CA LEU A 194 7.15 -27.29 -6.43
C LEU A 194 8.18 -27.38 -7.56
N ILE A 195 9.05 -26.38 -7.72
CA ILE A 195 10.19 -26.43 -8.66
C ILE A 195 11.05 -27.66 -8.35
N PHE A 196 11.40 -27.87 -7.08
CA PHE A 196 12.21 -29.01 -6.64
C PHE A 196 11.54 -30.35 -6.97
N LEU A 197 10.25 -30.50 -6.65
CA LEU A 197 9.48 -31.72 -6.91
C LEU A 197 9.38 -32.04 -8.40
N VAL A 198 9.01 -31.06 -9.23
CA VAL A 198 8.89 -31.23 -10.68
C VAL A 198 10.27 -31.51 -11.29
N THR A 199 11.34 -30.90 -10.76
CA THR A 199 12.72 -31.18 -11.20
C THR A 199 13.14 -32.62 -10.92
N LEU A 200 12.81 -33.14 -9.74
CA LEU A 200 13.07 -34.54 -9.40
C LEU A 200 12.32 -35.49 -10.33
N ILE A 201 11.01 -35.27 -10.54
CA ILE A 201 10.18 -36.13 -11.40
C ILE A 201 10.72 -36.15 -12.84
N HIS A 202 11.15 -35.01 -13.36
CA HIS A 202 11.74 -34.87 -14.69
C HIS A 202 13.03 -35.69 -14.85
N GLU A 203 13.95 -35.62 -13.90
CA GLU A 203 15.19 -36.41 -13.92
C GLU A 203 14.91 -37.92 -13.79
N PHE A 204 13.89 -38.28 -13.00
CA PHE A 204 13.40 -39.65 -12.92
C PHE A 204 12.82 -40.13 -14.26
N ALA A 205 12.13 -39.28 -15.02
CA ALA A 205 11.59 -39.63 -16.33
C ALA A 205 12.70 -39.96 -17.35
N HIS A 206 13.82 -39.22 -17.32
CA HIS A 206 15.02 -39.56 -18.10
C HIS A 206 15.58 -40.92 -17.71
N GLY A 207 15.78 -41.15 -16.41
CA GLY A 207 16.31 -42.41 -15.88
C GLY A 207 15.43 -43.61 -16.22
N LEU A 208 14.12 -43.48 -16.02
CA LEU A 208 13.14 -44.52 -16.29
C LEU A 208 13.08 -44.88 -17.78
N THR A 209 13.14 -43.89 -18.67
CA THR A 209 13.15 -44.13 -20.13
C THR A 209 14.46 -44.76 -20.58
N CYS A 210 15.60 -44.39 -19.98
CA CYS A 210 16.88 -45.06 -20.23
C CYS A 210 16.80 -46.53 -19.83
N LYS A 211 16.22 -46.83 -18.66
CA LYS A 211 16.06 -48.19 -18.15
C LYS A 211 15.14 -49.04 -19.03
N HIS A 212 14.02 -48.48 -19.47
CA HIS A 212 13.08 -49.16 -20.37
C HIS A 212 13.73 -49.64 -21.67
N TYR A 213 14.67 -48.87 -22.23
CA TYR A 213 15.41 -49.25 -23.44
C TYR A 213 16.66 -50.11 -23.18
N GLY A 214 16.91 -50.52 -21.93
CA GLY A 214 17.98 -51.42 -21.54
C GLY A 214 19.30 -50.75 -21.16
N GLY A 215 19.30 -49.46 -20.80
CA GLY A 215 20.45 -48.77 -20.21
C GLY A 215 20.44 -48.84 -18.67
N GLU A 216 21.59 -48.68 -18.04
CA GLU A 216 21.69 -48.64 -16.57
C GLU A 216 21.83 -47.21 -16.05
N VAL A 217 21.32 -46.96 -14.84
CA VAL A 217 21.32 -45.62 -14.23
C VAL A 217 21.73 -45.74 -12.76
N HIS A 218 22.99 -45.43 -12.48
CA HIS A 218 23.60 -45.64 -11.16
C HIS A 218 23.79 -44.37 -10.32
N GLU A 219 23.37 -43.20 -10.84
CA GLU A 219 23.66 -41.92 -10.19
C GLU A 219 22.58 -40.87 -10.48
N ILE A 220 21.88 -40.45 -9.42
CA ILE A 220 21.12 -39.20 -9.34
C ILE A 220 21.78 -38.30 -8.29
N GLY A 221 21.90 -37.02 -8.62
CA GLY A 221 22.55 -36.06 -7.75
C GLY A 221 22.03 -34.65 -7.89
N PHE A 222 22.69 -33.75 -7.17
CA PHE A 222 22.44 -32.32 -7.17
C PHE A 222 23.57 -31.58 -7.92
N LEU A 223 23.18 -30.59 -8.72
CA LEU A 223 24.06 -29.68 -9.45
C LEU A 223 23.54 -28.23 -9.29
N ALA A 224 24.42 -27.30 -8.92
CA ALA A 224 24.08 -25.88 -8.94
C ALA A 224 24.47 -25.24 -10.29
N LEU A 225 23.48 -24.93 -11.14
CA LEU A 225 23.69 -24.25 -12.42
C LEU A 225 23.20 -22.79 -12.33
N PHE A 226 24.10 -21.82 -12.46
CA PHE A 226 23.78 -20.37 -12.32
C PHE A 226 23.01 -20.02 -11.04
N PHE A 227 23.45 -20.56 -9.89
CA PHE A 227 22.80 -20.39 -8.57
C PHE A 227 21.40 -21.03 -8.44
N MET A 228 20.90 -21.72 -9.48
CA MET A 228 19.68 -22.50 -9.41
C MET A 228 20.00 -23.94 -8.99
N PRO A 229 19.37 -24.46 -7.92
CA PRO A 229 19.46 -25.87 -7.55
C PRO A 229 18.81 -26.75 -8.63
N CYS A 230 19.57 -27.63 -9.26
CA CYS A 230 19.06 -28.60 -10.23
C CYS A 230 19.39 -30.03 -9.78
N PHE A 231 18.49 -30.96 -10.09
CA PHE A 231 18.82 -32.38 -10.07
C PHE A 231 19.48 -32.78 -11.38
N TYR A 232 20.25 -33.86 -11.37
CA TYR A 232 20.69 -34.53 -12.59
C TYR A 232 20.56 -36.04 -12.44
N CYS A 233 20.24 -36.71 -13.54
CA CYS A 233 20.25 -38.15 -13.68
C CYS A 233 21.31 -38.57 -14.71
N ASN A 234 22.23 -39.46 -14.32
CA ASN A 234 23.29 -39.93 -15.20
C ASN A 234 22.74 -40.97 -16.20
N VAL A 235 22.27 -40.49 -17.35
CA VAL A 235 21.78 -41.31 -18.47
C VAL A 235 22.83 -41.54 -19.57
N SER A 236 24.12 -41.57 -19.19
CA SER A 236 25.21 -41.74 -20.17
C SER A 236 25.16 -43.08 -20.91
N ASP A 237 24.47 -44.10 -20.38
CA ASP A 237 24.25 -45.37 -21.06
C ASP A 237 23.40 -45.24 -22.34
N ALA A 238 22.66 -44.14 -22.52
CA ALA A 238 21.93 -43.87 -23.76
C ALA A 238 22.86 -43.83 -24.99
N TRP A 239 24.14 -43.50 -24.80
CA TRP A 239 25.15 -43.51 -25.87
C TRP A 239 25.47 -44.91 -26.41
N LEU A 240 25.04 -45.99 -25.74
CA LEU A 240 25.19 -47.38 -26.22
C LEU A 240 24.02 -47.85 -27.10
N PHE A 241 22.94 -47.07 -27.20
CA PHE A 241 21.77 -47.46 -27.98
C PHE A 241 22.05 -47.33 -29.47
N ARG A 242 21.82 -48.39 -30.24
CA ARG A 242 22.01 -48.39 -31.70
C ARG A 242 20.99 -47.50 -32.42
N GLU A 243 19.76 -47.48 -31.93
CA GLU A 243 18.66 -46.75 -32.57
C GLU A 243 18.59 -45.29 -32.10
N ARG A 244 18.70 -44.36 -33.04
CA ARG A 244 18.53 -42.91 -32.81
C ARG A 244 17.23 -42.59 -32.07
N ARG A 245 16.14 -43.28 -32.40
CA ARG A 245 14.82 -43.04 -31.78
C ARG A 245 14.86 -43.26 -30.27
N LYS A 246 15.58 -44.28 -29.78
CA LYS A 246 15.70 -44.58 -28.36
C LYS A 246 16.48 -43.49 -27.62
N ARG A 247 17.59 -43.01 -28.19
CA ARG A 247 18.37 -41.87 -27.65
C ARG A 247 17.53 -40.59 -27.56
N LEU A 248 16.82 -40.26 -28.64
CA LEU A 248 15.94 -39.09 -28.69
C LEU A 248 14.80 -39.18 -27.67
N TRP A 249 14.22 -40.36 -27.45
CA TRP A 249 13.20 -40.57 -26.42
C TRP A 249 13.75 -40.37 -25.02
N VAL A 250 14.96 -40.87 -24.71
CA VAL A 250 15.61 -40.59 -23.42
C VAL A 250 15.82 -39.09 -23.25
N GLY A 251 16.33 -38.39 -24.28
CA GLY A 251 16.53 -36.94 -24.22
C GLY A 251 15.24 -36.13 -24.13
N ALA A 252 14.12 -36.61 -24.67
CA ALA A 252 12.84 -35.93 -24.62
C ALA A 252 12.00 -36.26 -23.36
N ALA A 253 12.33 -37.33 -22.64
CA ALA A 253 11.48 -37.90 -21.59
C ALA A 253 11.15 -36.91 -20.46
N GLY A 254 12.14 -36.17 -19.96
CA GLY A 254 11.93 -35.16 -18.92
C GLY A 254 10.98 -34.06 -19.36
N ALA A 255 11.30 -33.40 -20.47
CA ALA A 255 10.48 -32.30 -21.00
C ALA A 255 9.07 -32.76 -21.44
N TYR A 256 8.94 -34.00 -21.92
CA TYR A 256 7.65 -34.62 -22.19
C TYR A 256 6.82 -34.84 -20.91
N CYS A 257 7.45 -35.32 -19.84
CA CYS A 257 6.81 -35.47 -18.54
C CYS A 257 6.31 -34.12 -18.00
N ASP A 258 7.13 -33.07 -18.10
CA ASP A 258 6.72 -31.71 -17.72
C ASP A 258 5.50 -31.23 -18.51
N LEU A 259 5.40 -31.54 -19.82
CA LEU A 259 4.24 -31.20 -20.64
C LEU A 259 2.97 -31.94 -20.21
N VAL A 260 3.09 -33.21 -19.81
CA VAL A 260 1.94 -33.97 -19.31
C VAL A 260 1.45 -33.41 -17.97
N ILE A 261 2.37 -33.10 -17.05
CA ILE A 261 2.04 -32.46 -15.77
C ILE A 261 1.42 -31.08 -16.02
N TRP A 262 1.98 -30.31 -16.95
CA TRP A 262 1.45 -29.02 -17.37
C TRP A 262 0.01 -29.12 -17.89
N ALA A 263 -0.27 -30.11 -18.73
CA ALA A 263 -1.59 -30.32 -19.30
C ALA A 263 -2.62 -30.67 -18.21
N LEU A 264 -2.27 -31.60 -17.31
CA LEU A 264 -3.12 -31.98 -16.18
C LEU A 264 -3.37 -30.80 -15.24
N ALA A 265 -2.32 -30.05 -14.89
CA ALA A 265 -2.41 -28.89 -14.02
C ALA A 265 -3.27 -27.76 -14.63
N THR A 266 -3.16 -27.54 -15.94
CA THR A 266 -3.98 -26.57 -16.69
C THR A 266 -5.46 -26.92 -16.65
N LEU A 267 -5.80 -28.20 -16.82
CA LEU A 267 -7.19 -28.67 -16.76
C LEU A 267 -7.72 -28.66 -15.33
N LEU A 268 -6.91 -29.06 -14.36
CA LEU A 268 -7.26 -29.01 -12.95
C LEU A 268 -7.51 -27.56 -12.50
N TRP A 269 -6.68 -26.62 -12.94
CA TRP A 269 -6.92 -25.19 -12.74
C TRP A 269 -8.25 -24.75 -13.33
N ARG A 270 -8.60 -25.22 -14.54
CA ARG A 270 -9.85 -24.79 -15.18
C ARG A 270 -11.11 -25.34 -14.50
N VAL A 271 -11.04 -26.55 -13.96
CA VAL A 271 -12.18 -27.26 -13.33
C VAL A 271 -12.34 -26.91 -11.85
N SER A 272 -11.24 -26.55 -11.16
CA SER A 272 -11.28 -26.19 -9.74
C SER A 272 -11.94 -24.83 -9.52
N ALA A 273 -12.68 -24.70 -8.42
CA ALA A 273 -13.36 -23.47 -8.05
C ALA A 273 -12.38 -22.27 -7.99
N PRO A 274 -12.73 -21.10 -8.56
CA PRO A 274 -11.96 -19.87 -8.41
C PRO A 274 -11.71 -19.60 -6.91
N GLU A 275 -10.51 -19.14 -6.57
CA GLU A 275 -10.07 -18.85 -5.18
C GLU A 275 -9.83 -20.06 -4.25
N SER A 276 -10.00 -21.29 -4.72
CA SER A 276 -9.59 -22.47 -3.94
C SER A 276 -8.06 -22.63 -3.91
N SER A 277 -7.52 -23.18 -2.81
CA SER A 277 -6.08 -23.52 -2.70
C SER A 277 -5.63 -24.50 -3.79
N LEU A 278 -6.52 -25.40 -4.21
CA LEU A 278 -6.29 -26.34 -5.30
C LEU A 278 -6.16 -25.63 -6.65
N ASN A 279 -7.05 -24.67 -6.95
CA ASN A 279 -6.98 -23.86 -8.17
C ASN A 279 -5.64 -23.10 -8.24
N TYR A 280 -5.25 -22.46 -7.14
CA TYR A 280 -4.00 -21.72 -7.05
C TYR A 280 -2.77 -22.62 -7.22
N PHE A 281 -2.75 -23.79 -6.57
CA PHE A 281 -1.67 -24.77 -6.72
C PHE A 281 -1.58 -25.32 -8.15
N ALA A 282 -2.71 -25.63 -8.77
CA ALA A 282 -2.77 -26.11 -10.15
C ALA A 282 -2.26 -25.06 -11.15
N TRP A 283 -2.65 -23.79 -10.98
CA TRP A 283 -2.12 -22.68 -11.78
C TRP A 283 -0.60 -22.53 -11.61
N MET A 284 -0.11 -22.63 -10.37
CA MET A 284 1.32 -22.53 -10.05
C MET A 284 2.11 -23.67 -10.72
N ALA A 285 1.63 -24.91 -10.58
CA ALA A 285 2.23 -26.09 -11.18
C ALA A 285 2.28 -25.98 -12.70
N ALA A 286 1.18 -25.55 -13.33
CA ALA A 286 1.15 -25.32 -14.77
C ALA A 286 2.12 -24.20 -15.18
N THR A 287 2.17 -23.08 -14.48
CA THR A 287 3.08 -21.98 -14.84
C THR A 287 4.56 -22.41 -14.74
N ILE A 288 4.92 -23.14 -13.68
CA ILE A 288 6.29 -23.67 -13.49
C ILE A 288 6.63 -24.71 -14.57
N CYS A 289 5.77 -25.70 -14.81
CA CYS A 289 6.03 -26.75 -15.80
C CYS A 289 6.11 -26.19 -17.22
N GLY A 290 5.22 -25.24 -17.56
CA GLY A 290 5.19 -24.59 -18.88
C GLY A 290 6.44 -23.74 -19.11
N GLY A 291 6.80 -22.90 -18.13
CA GLY A 291 8.02 -22.09 -18.19
C GLY A 291 9.30 -22.94 -18.27
N ARG A 292 9.37 -24.02 -17.48
CA ARG A 292 10.49 -24.96 -17.51
C ARG A 292 10.58 -25.70 -18.83
N CYS A 293 9.46 -26.18 -19.35
CA CYS A 293 9.41 -26.84 -20.65
C CYS A 293 9.92 -25.93 -21.78
N PHE A 294 9.51 -24.65 -21.78
CA PHE A 294 10.01 -23.64 -22.72
C PHE A 294 11.53 -23.44 -22.62
N LEU A 295 12.08 -23.41 -21.41
CA LEU A 295 13.52 -23.30 -21.19
C LEU A 295 14.26 -24.59 -21.58
N ASN A 296 13.76 -25.76 -21.22
CA ASN A 296 14.39 -27.05 -21.47
C ASN A 296 14.42 -27.42 -22.95
N PHE A 297 13.35 -27.14 -23.71
CA PHE A 297 13.35 -27.36 -25.16
C PHE A 297 14.20 -26.35 -25.94
N ASN A 298 14.74 -25.33 -25.27
CA ASN A 298 15.62 -24.38 -25.92
C ASN A 298 16.98 -25.01 -26.24
N PRO A 299 17.34 -25.18 -27.53
CA PRO A 299 18.58 -25.85 -27.90
C PRO A 299 19.83 -24.99 -27.70
N LEU A 300 19.69 -23.71 -27.35
CA LEU A 300 20.80 -22.75 -27.28
C LEU A 300 21.58 -22.80 -25.97
N ILE A 301 21.05 -23.48 -24.95
CA ILE A 301 21.69 -23.73 -23.64
C ILE A 301 21.80 -25.25 -23.47
N LYS A 302 22.80 -25.73 -22.71
CA LYS A 302 23.01 -27.16 -22.41
C LYS A 302 21.91 -27.72 -21.48
N LEU A 303 20.68 -27.78 -21.99
CA LEU A 303 19.50 -28.42 -21.42
C LEU A 303 19.03 -29.54 -22.38
N ASP A 304 17.87 -30.14 -22.15
CA ASP A 304 17.40 -31.31 -22.90
C ASP A 304 17.29 -31.07 -24.41
N GLY A 305 16.77 -29.90 -24.80
CA GLY A 305 16.64 -29.50 -26.20
C GLY A 305 17.98 -29.40 -26.92
N TYR A 306 19.06 -29.08 -26.19
CA TYR A 306 20.41 -29.10 -26.74
C TYR A 306 20.87 -30.52 -27.02
N TYR A 307 20.68 -31.45 -26.09
CA TYR A 307 21.04 -32.86 -26.30
C TYR A 307 20.20 -33.47 -27.42
N LEU A 308 18.90 -33.13 -27.49
CA LEU A 308 18.02 -33.53 -28.59
C LEU A 308 18.53 -33.02 -29.95
N LEU A 309 18.95 -31.75 -30.04
CA LEU A 309 19.50 -31.19 -31.27
C LEU A 309 20.88 -31.77 -31.61
N SER A 310 21.74 -31.98 -30.60
CA SER A 310 23.07 -32.60 -30.74
C SER A 310 22.95 -34.01 -31.32
N ASP A 311 22.05 -34.83 -30.75
CA ASP A 311 21.78 -36.20 -31.22
C ASP A 311 21.06 -36.21 -32.56
N ALA A 312 20.22 -35.20 -32.83
CA ALA A 312 19.56 -35.07 -34.12
C ALA A 312 20.51 -34.69 -35.26
N THR A 313 21.54 -33.89 -34.97
CA THR A 313 22.53 -33.38 -35.94
C THR A 313 23.81 -34.21 -36.00
N ARG A 314 24.00 -35.18 -35.09
CA ARG A 314 25.21 -36.01 -34.94
C ARG A 314 26.48 -35.19 -34.68
N LEU A 315 26.33 -34.04 -34.04
CA LEU A 315 27.44 -33.17 -33.68
C LEU A 315 27.71 -33.23 -32.17
N PRO A 316 28.65 -34.09 -31.71
CA PRO A 316 29.02 -34.10 -30.30
C PRO A 316 29.63 -32.74 -29.93
N ASN A 317 29.31 -32.29 -28.70
CA ASN A 317 29.76 -31.01 -28.15
C ASN A 317 29.40 -29.77 -29.01
N LEU A 318 28.19 -29.77 -29.59
CA LEU A 318 27.66 -28.70 -30.44
C LEU A 318 27.81 -27.29 -29.82
N PHE A 319 27.58 -27.15 -28.50
CA PHE A 319 27.66 -25.87 -27.79
C PHE A 319 29.06 -25.27 -27.82
N ASP A 320 30.06 -26.06 -27.39
CA ASP A 320 31.43 -25.59 -27.28
C ASP A 320 32.06 -25.39 -28.67
N ARG A 321 31.77 -26.29 -29.63
CA ARG A 321 32.22 -26.17 -31.02
C ARG A 321 31.62 -24.95 -31.70
N GLY A 322 30.31 -24.73 -31.56
CA GLY A 322 29.62 -23.58 -32.15
C GLY A 322 30.14 -22.26 -31.59
N ARG A 323 30.24 -22.12 -30.27
CA ARG A 323 30.78 -20.90 -29.64
C ARG A 323 32.23 -20.66 -30.02
N LYS A 324 33.07 -21.71 -30.06
CA LYS A 324 34.46 -21.61 -30.50
C LYS A 324 34.55 -21.14 -31.95
N ARG A 325 33.71 -21.69 -32.84
CA ARG A 325 33.62 -21.29 -34.26
C ARG A 325 33.20 -19.84 -34.41
N PHE A 326 32.17 -19.41 -33.68
CA PHE A 326 31.70 -18.02 -33.67
C PHE A 326 32.81 -17.06 -33.21
N VAL A 327 33.38 -17.29 -32.02
CA VAL A 327 34.43 -16.43 -31.46
C VAL A 327 35.66 -16.37 -32.37
N GLN A 328 36.09 -17.50 -32.96
CA GLN A 328 37.21 -17.51 -33.92
C GLN A 328 36.91 -16.70 -35.18
N THR A 329 35.68 -16.79 -35.70
CA THR A 329 35.26 -16.05 -36.90
C THR A 329 35.17 -14.55 -36.63
N VAL A 330 34.57 -14.15 -35.51
CA VAL A 330 34.54 -12.76 -35.06
C VAL A 330 35.96 -12.24 -34.83
N ARG A 331 36.84 -13.05 -34.22
CA ARG A 331 38.24 -12.66 -34.02
C ARG A 331 39.02 -12.51 -35.32
N TYR A 332 38.74 -13.36 -36.30
CA TYR A 332 39.28 -13.25 -37.64
C TYR A 332 38.80 -11.97 -38.34
N LEU A 333 37.52 -11.61 -38.20
CA LEU A 333 36.94 -10.41 -38.81
C LEU A 333 37.48 -9.13 -38.15
N LEU A 334 37.38 -9.04 -36.82
CA LEU A 334 37.74 -7.84 -36.04
C LEU A 334 39.25 -7.63 -35.93
N TRP A 335 40.02 -8.65 -35.49
CA TRP A 335 41.47 -8.52 -35.20
C TRP A 335 42.36 -9.18 -36.25
N GLY A 336 41.81 -10.03 -37.12
CA GLY A 336 42.66 -10.79 -38.03
C GLY A 336 43.41 -11.94 -37.40
N ALA A 337 42.79 -12.61 -36.44
CA ALA A 337 43.23 -13.93 -35.97
C ALA A 337 43.37 -14.96 -37.13
N ARG A 338 43.85 -16.17 -36.85
CA ARG A 338 43.95 -17.24 -37.87
C ARG A 338 42.55 -17.60 -38.39
N ARG A 339 42.41 -17.81 -39.71
CA ARG A 339 41.15 -18.25 -40.34
C ARG A 339 40.78 -19.62 -39.78
N PRO A 340 39.52 -19.85 -39.36
CA PRO A 340 39.14 -21.13 -38.79
C PRO A 340 39.09 -22.21 -39.89
N LYS A 341 39.55 -23.43 -39.58
CA LYS A 341 39.69 -24.55 -40.54
C LYS A 341 38.34 -24.88 -41.23
N PRO A 342 38.31 -25.27 -42.52
CA PRO A 342 37.07 -25.68 -43.18
C PRO A 342 36.53 -26.97 -42.54
N GLU A 343 35.21 -27.03 -42.35
CA GLU A 343 34.49 -28.12 -41.69
C GLU A 343 33.15 -28.28 -42.40
N THR A 344 32.69 -29.52 -42.61
CA THR A 344 31.50 -29.85 -43.41
C THR A 344 30.25 -29.11 -42.96
N GLN A 345 30.03 -28.99 -41.65
CA GLN A 345 28.91 -28.26 -41.05
C GLN A 345 29.32 -26.89 -40.44
N GLY A 346 30.42 -26.30 -40.92
CA GLY A 346 31.01 -25.08 -40.34
C GLY A 346 30.12 -23.84 -40.38
N ARG A 347 29.19 -23.73 -41.34
CA ARG A 347 28.19 -22.64 -41.41
C ARG A 347 27.13 -22.80 -40.32
N PHE A 348 26.59 -24.01 -40.15
CA PHE A 348 25.62 -24.32 -39.11
C PHE A 348 26.20 -24.03 -37.71
N LEU A 349 27.43 -24.50 -37.44
CA LEU A 349 28.14 -24.23 -36.19
C LEU A 349 28.33 -22.73 -35.92
N PHE A 350 28.58 -21.93 -36.95
CA PHE A 350 28.70 -20.48 -36.81
C PHE A 350 27.38 -19.84 -36.39
N TYR A 351 26.29 -20.11 -37.11
CA TYR A 351 24.98 -19.52 -36.81
C TYR A 351 24.43 -20.00 -35.46
N TYR A 352 24.57 -21.28 -35.15
CA TYR A 352 24.22 -21.82 -33.84
C TYR A 352 25.06 -21.17 -32.73
N GLY A 353 26.37 -21.03 -32.92
CA GLY A 353 27.26 -20.37 -31.95
C GLY A 353 26.91 -18.90 -31.73
N MET A 354 26.52 -18.19 -32.79
CA MET A 354 26.03 -16.81 -32.73
C MET A 354 24.69 -16.73 -31.99
N ALA A 355 23.72 -17.59 -32.33
CA ALA A 355 22.41 -17.64 -31.68
C ALA A 355 22.53 -17.96 -30.19
N SER A 356 23.36 -18.95 -29.83
CA SER A 356 23.62 -19.32 -28.43
C SER A 356 24.29 -18.18 -27.66
N TRP A 357 25.26 -17.48 -28.27
CA TRP A 357 25.90 -16.32 -27.66
C TRP A 357 24.91 -15.16 -27.45
N LEU A 358 24.09 -14.83 -28.45
CA LEU A 358 23.06 -13.79 -28.36
C LEU A 358 21.99 -14.13 -27.33
N PHE A 359 21.56 -15.39 -27.27
CA PHE A 359 20.56 -15.83 -26.31
C PHE A 359 21.05 -15.70 -24.87
N ILE A 360 22.29 -16.16 -24.59
CA ILE A 360 22.92 -15.99 -23.28
C ILE A 360 23.08 -14.50 -22.93
N ALA A 361 23.51 -13.68 -23.90
CA ALA A 361 23.61 -12.23 -23.70
C ALA A 361 22.25 -11.59 -23.39
N THR A 362 21.17 -12.05 -24.03
CA THR A 362 19.81 -11.55 -23.83
C THR A 362 19.26 -11.93 -22.46
N ILE A 363 19.43 -13.19 -22.02
CA ILE A 363 19.04 -13.62 -20.66
C ILE A 363 19.79 -12.79 -19.62
N LEU A 364 21.10 -12.63 -19.78
CA LEU A 364 21.92 -11.89 -18.82
C LEU A 364 21.58 -10.40 -18.81
N TRP A 365 21.30 -9.80 -19.96
CA TRP A 365 20.77 -8.44 -20.04
C TRP A 365 19.43 -8.31 -19.32
N GLY A 366 18.50 -9.24 -19.56
CA GLY A 366 17.20 -9.28 -18.87
C GLY A 366 17.34 -9.42 -17.36
N MET A 367 18.28 -10.24 -16.90
CA MET A 367 18.57 -10.40 -15.46
C MET A 367 19.15 -9.11 -14.86
N VAL A 368 20.13 -8.48 -15.53
CA VAL A 368 20.70 -7.20 -15.11
C VAL A 368 19.62 -6.11 -15.09
N TYR A 369 18.80 -6.01 -16.14
CA TYR A 369 17.68 -5.09 -16.21
C TYR A 369 16.68 -5.34 -15.08
N GLY A 370 16.32 -6.60 -14.81
CA GLY A 370 15.43 -6.96 -13.70
C GLY A 370 15.99 -6.56 -12.34
N LEU A 371 17.27 -6.84 -12.08
CA LEU A 371 17.99 -6.40 -10.87
C LEU A 371 18.04 -4.87 -10.72
N LEU A 372 18.28 -4.15 -11.82
CA LEU A 372 18.25 -2.69 -11.83
C LEU A 372 16.83 -2.14 -11.61
N GLN A 373 15.80 -2.82 -12.09
CA GLN A 373 14.40 -2.43 -11.81
C GLN A 373 14.00 -2.74 -10.37
N LEU A 374 14.53 -3.80 -9.76
CA LEU A 374 14.39 -4.08 -8.32
C LEU A 374 15.00 -2.99 -7.43
N GLN A 375 15.92 -2.18 -7.95
CA GLN A 375 16.44 -0.99 -7.26
C GLN A 375 15.35 0.04 -6.97
N SER A 376 14.27 0.08 -7.77
CA SER A 376 13.09 0.91 -7.50
C SER A 376 12.29 0.49 -6.26
N LEU A 377 12.57 -0.70 -5.69
CA LEU A 377 11.95 -1.21 -4.46
C LEU A 377 12.75 -0.88 -3.17
N GLY A 378 13.80 -0.05 -3.24
CA GLY A 378 14.29 0.69 -2.06
C GLY A 378 15.38 0.02 -1.19
N SER A 379 15.90 -1.16 -1.52
CA SER A 379 17.03 -1.74 -0.78
C SER A 379 18.37 -1.46 -1.48
N ALA A 380 19.16 -0.52 -0.94
CA ALA A 380 20.47 -0.12 -1.48
C ALA A 380 21.45 -1.30 -1.71
N GLY A 381 21.32 -2.38 -0.93
CA GLY A 381 22.15 -3.58 -1.08
C GLY A 381 21.90 -4.38 -2.37
N LEU A 382 20.66 -4.43 -2.88
CA LEU A 382 20.33 -5.17 -4.11
C LEU A 382 20.79 -4.43 -5.38
N GLY A 383 20.82 -3.09 -5.34
CA GLY A 383 21.33 -2.27 -6.45
C GLY A 383 22.83 -2.49 -6.70
N LEU A 384 23.61 -2.59 -5.62
CA LEU A 384 25.05 -2.90 -5.69
C LEU A 384 25.30 -4.28 -6.29
N VAL A 385 24.48 -5.28 -5.95
CA VAL A 385 24.52 -6.61 -6.59
C VAL A 385 24.19 -6.52 -8.07
N GLY A 386 23.16 -5.76 -8.46
CA GLY A 386 22.80 -5.51 -9.86
C GLY A 386 23.94 -4.87 -10.67
N ILE A 387 24.61 -3.85 -10.11
CA ILE A 387 25.76 -3.17 -10.73
C ILE A 387 26.96 -4.11 -10.84
N VAL A 388 27.28 -4.86 -9.78
CA VAL A 388 28.37 -5.85 -9.81
C VAL A 388 28.10 -6.91 -10.88
N PHE A 389 26.87 -7.41 -10.99
CA PHE A 389 26.49 -8.34 -12.06
C PHE A 389 26.56 -7.69 -13.45
N ALA A 390 26.12 -6.44 -13.60
CA ALA A 390 26.16 -5.68 -14.85
C ALA A 390 27.59 -5.46 -15.35
N VAL A 391 28.58 -5.33 -14.47
CA VAL A 391 29.99 -5.17 -14.82
C VAL A 391 30.69 -6.51 -15.00
N LEU A 392 30.48 -7.46 -14.08
CA LEU A 392 31.20 -8.72 -14.05
C LEU A 392 30.75 -9.68 -15.17
N MET A 393 29.46 -9.67 -15.54
CA MET A 393 28.94 -10.61 -16.55
C MET A 393 29.44 -10.32 -17.97
N PRO A 394 29.41 -9.07 -18.49
CA PRO A 394 30.05 -8.74 -19.76
C PRO A 394 31.53 -9.08 -19.78
N LEU A 395 32.25 -8.91 -18.65
CA LEU A 395 33.65 -9.31 -18.54
C LEU A 395 33.81 -10.84 -18.66
N VAL A 396 32.94 -11.64 -18.05
CA VAL A 396 32.99 -13.11 -18.13
C VAL A 396 32.65 -13.64 -19.52
N ILE A 397 31.59 -13.10 -20.15
CA ILE A 397 31.16 -13.47 -21.51
C ILE A 397 32.19 -13.00 -22.55
N GLY A 398 32.65 -11.77 -22.39
CA GLY A 398 33.57 -11.08 -23.27
C GLY A 398 35.01 -11.55 -23.12
N LYS A 399 35.41 -12.19 -22.01
CA LYS A 399 36.79 -12.62 -21.74
C LYS A 399 37.42 -13.39 -22.91
N ASN A 400 36.68 -14.29 -23.55
CA ASN A 400 37.20 -15.09 -24.67
C ASN A 400 37.37 -14.30 -25.97
N LEU A 401 36.59 -13.23 -26.11
CA LEU A 401 36.65 -12.28 -27.21
C LEU A 401 37.80 -11.27 -26.96
N LEU A 402 37.88 -10.72 -25.73
CA LEU A 402 38.93 -9.83 -25.22
C LEU A 402 40.30 -10.51 -25.11
N ARG A 403 40.37 -11.85 -25.07
CA ARG A 403 41.64 -12.61 -25.21
C ARG A 403 42.43 -12.22 -26.46
N GLY A 404 41.80 -11.66 -27.50
CA GLY A 404 42.51 -11.09 -28.66
C GLY A 404 43.41 -9.89 -28.30
N PHE A 405 43.04 -9.10 -27.29
CA PHE A 405 43.89 -8.03 -26.75
C PHE A 405 45.07 -8.60 -25.96
N SER A 406 44.80 -9.50 -25.00
CA SER A 406 45.84 -10.09 -24.16
C SER A 406 46.80 -11.02 -24.94
N ALA A 407 46.34 -11.66 -26.02
CA ALA A 407 47.17 -12.51 -26.88
C ALA A 407 47.98 -11.73 -27.93
N GLY A 408 47.91 -10.40 -27.94
CA GLY A 408 48.62 -9.54 -28.89
C GLY A 408 48.11 -9.62 -30.33
N GLU A 409 46.87 -10.08 -30.55
CA GLU A 409 46.26 -10.10 -31.88
C GLU A 409 45.87 -8.69 -32.34
N PHE A 410 45.35 -7.87 -31.42
CA PHE A 410 45.05 -6.46 -31.68
C PHE A 410 46.29 -5.63 -32.00
N THR A 411 47.40 -5.83 -31.28
CA THR A 411 48.67 -5.13 -31.55
C THR A 411 49.27 -5.57 -32.88
N LYS A 412 49.16 -6.87 -33.23
CA LYS A 412 49.51 -7.38 -34.57
C LYS A 412 48.62 -6.81 -35.67
N MET A 413 47.33 -6.60 -35.41
CA MET A 413 46.40 -5.96 -36.35
C MET A 413 46.82 -4.52 -36.64
N LEU A 414 47.03 -3.70 -35.60
CA LEU A 414 47.46 -2.30 -35.74
C LEU A 414 48.75 -2.17 -36.55
N LYS A 415 49.74 -3.04 -36.27
CA LYS A 415 51.06 -2.97 -36.91
C LYS A 415 51.11 -3.57 -38.31
N LYS A 416 50.39 -4.66 -38.59
CA LYS A 416 50.53 -5.43 -39.85
C LYS A 416 49.33 -5.37 -40.79
N ARG A 417 48.15 -4.89 -40.37
CA ARG A 417 46.91 -4.91 -41.17
C ARG A 417 46.27 -3.52 -41.26
N ARG A 418 46.96 -2.60 -41.96
CA ARG A 418 46.61 -1.16 -42.09
C ARG A 418 45.16 -0.90 -42.51
N GLY A 419 44.61 -1.68 -43.44
CA GLY A 419 43.21 -1.51 -43.86
C GLY A 419 42.18 -1.73 -42.74
N ARG A 420 42.42 -2.69 -41.84
CA ARG A 420 41.50 -2.94 -40.70
C ARG A 420 41.70 -1.94 -39.58
N ALA A 421 42.94 -1.51 -39.35
CA ALA A 421 43.24 -0.43 -38.41
C ALA A 421 42.56 0.89 -38.83
N LEU A 422 42.52 1.19 -40.13
CA LEU A 422 41.80 2.33 -40.68
C LEU A 422 40.28 2.23 -40.44
N VAL A 423 39.67 1.06 -40.68
CA VAL A 423 38.24 0.85 -40.38
C VAL A 423 37.94 1.09 -38.90
N TRP A 424 38.79 0.62 -37.99
CA TRP A 424 38.63 0.88 -36.55
C TRP A 424 38.81 2.35 -36.19
N LEU A 425 39.77 3.05 -36.79
CA LEU A 425 39.98 4.48 -36.58
C LEU A 425 38.78 5.29 -37.09
N LEU A 426 38.27 4.95 -38.27
CA LEU A 426 37.05 5.53 -38.83
C LEU A 426 35.81 5.19 -38.00
N ALA A 427 35.72 4.01 -37.40
CA ALA A 427 34.62 3.67 -36.50
C ALA A 427 34.70 4.44 -35.17
N ILE A 428 35.88 4.55 -34.56
CA ILE A 428 36.11 5.25 -33.28
C ILE A 428 35.89 6.76 -33.43
N LEU A 429 36.28 7.36 -34.56
CA LEU A 429 36.06 8.79 -34.82
C LEU A 429 34.69 9.06 -35.45
N GLY A 430 34.23 8.17 -36.33
CA GLY A 430 33.00 8.34 -37.10
C GLY A 430 31.73 8.13 -36.28
N ILE A 431 31.69 7.16 -35.37
CA ILE A 431 30.48 6.95 -34.53
C ILE A 431 30.20 8.18 -33.66
N PRO A 432 31.16 8.73 -32.88
CA PRO A 432 30.94 9.96 -32.11
C PRO A 432 30.61 11.15 -33.00
N ALA A 433 31.32 11.32 -34.14
CA ALA A 433 31.06 12.41 -35.06
C ALA A 433 29.64 12.37 -35.64
N VAL A 434 29.18 11.19 -36.08
CA VAL A 434 27.81 10.99 -36.58
C VAL A 434 26.80 11.27 -35.46
N THR A 435 27.02 10.78 -34.24
CA THR A 435 26.09 11.08 -33.13
C THR A 435 26.05 12.57 -32.75
N CYS A 436 27.15 13.31 -32.93
CA CYS A 436 27.18 14.75 -32.70
C CYS A 436 26.51 15.55 -33.84
N LEU A 437 26.40 14.99 -35.04
CA LEU A 437 25.83 15.65 -36.21
C LEU A 437 24.36 15.30 -36.48
N VAL A 438 23.86 14.17 -36.00
CA VAL A 438 22.46 13.79 -36.18
C VAL A 438 21.58 14.59 -35.21
N PRO A 439 20.75 15.53 -35.70
CA PRO A 439 19.77 16.19 -34.86
C PRO A 439 18.67 15.19 -34.49
N LEU A 440 18.32 15.14 -33.21
CA LEU A 440 17.20 14.39 -32.69
C LEU A 440 16.35 15.32 -31.84
N GLN A 441 15.05 15.29 -32.07
CA GLN A 441 14.11 16.03 -31.26
C GLN A 441 14.08 15.43 -29.85
N ASP A 442 14.50 16.20 -28.83
CA ASP A 442 14.43 15.75 -27.44
C ASP A 442 12.96 15.57 -27.05
N ARG A 443 12.65 14.49 -26.31
CA ARG A 443 11.27 14.16 -25.96
C ARG A 443 11.20 13.89 -24.47
N VAL A 444 10.32 14.62 -23.80
CA VAL A 444 9.96 14.37 -22.41
C VAL A 444 8.63 13.64 -22.40
N SER A 445 8.53 12.57 -21.63
CA SER A 445 7.34 11.75 -21.59
C SER A 445 6.84 11.55 -20.16
N GLY A 446 5.54 11.61 -19.98
CA GLY A 446 4.91 11.51 -18.66
C GLY A 446 3.51 10.93 -18.76
N ASN A 447 3.01 10.42 -17.63
CA ASN A 447 1.59 10.08 -17.55
C ASN A 447 0.79 11.38 -17.44
N PHE A 448 -0.34 11.45 -18.15
CA PHE A 448 -1.26 12.58 -18.02
C PHE A 448 -2.58 12.15 -17.41
N ALA A 449 -3.24 13.11 -16.78
CA ALA A 449 -4.64 13.03 -16.39
C ALA A 449 -5.37 14.27 -16.92
N VAL A 450 -6.57 14.06 -17.48
CA VAL A 450 -7.47 15.15 -17.84
C VAL A 450 -8.15 15.65 -16.56
N ARG A 451 -8.12 16.94 -16.34
CA ARG A 451 -8.75 17.62 -15.20
C ARG A 451 -9.58 18.80 -15.70
N PRO A 452 -10.73 19.07 -15.08
CA PRO A 452 -11.45 20.30 -15.35
C PRO A 452 -10.66 21.49 -14.81
N SER A 453 -10.82 22.66 -15.44
CA SER A 453 -10.26 23.92 -14.94
C SER A 453 -10.79 24.24 -13.54
N THR A 454 -12.07 23.97 -13.31
CA THR A 454 -12.78 24.24 -12.06
C THR A 454 -13.38 22.93 -11.53
N ARG A 455 -12.94 22.51 -10.35
CA ARG A 455 -13.51 21.38 -9.60
C ARG A 455 -13.79 21.84 -8.17
N ILE A 456 -15.06 21.84 -7.79
CA ILE A 456 -15.48 22.27 -6.45
C ILE A 456 -16.16 21.10 -5.75
N GLU A 457 -15.64 20.80 -4.56
CA GLU A 457 -16.24 19.84 -3.64
C GLU A 457 -17.21 20.59 -2.73
N ILE A 458 -18.48 20.22 -2.82
CA ILE A 458 -19.57 20.82 -2.06
C ILE A 458 -19.75 19.99 -0.80
N ASN A 459 -19.34 20.60 0.30
CA ASN A 459 -19.29 19.95 1.60
C ASN A 459 -20.56 20.22 2.41
N ALA A 460 -20.92 19.26 3.26
CA ALA A 460 -21.95 19.45 4.27
C ALA A 460 -21.54 20.59 5.22
N LEU A 461 -22.30 21.68 5.22
CA LEU A 461 -22.03 22.84 6.07
C LEU A 461 -22.36 22.57 7.54
N GLU A 462 -23.27 21.63 7.80
CA GLU A 462 -23.74 21.22 9.13
C GLU A 462 -23.94 19.71 9.15
N ALA A 463 -23.87 19.09 10.33
CA ALA A 463 -24.12 17.67 10.51
C ALA A 463 -25.62 17.36 10.50
N GLY A 464 -26.03 16.31 9.77
CA GLY A 464 -27.43 15.91 9.69
C GLY A 464 -27.66 14.78 8.68
N PHE A 465 -28.93 14.51 8.37
CA PHE A 465 -29.33 13.48 7.41
C PHE A 465 -29.60 14.11 6.04
N LEU A 466 -28.96 13.62 4.99
CA LEU A 466 -29.27 14.08 3.64
C LEU A 466 -30.69 13.65 3.25
N LYS A 467 -31.47 14.58 2.70
CA LYS A 467 -32.86 14.36 2.28
C LYS A 467 -33.12 15.12 0.98
N ASN A 468 -34.00 14.59 0.13
CA ASN A 468 -34.44 15.23 -1.11
C ASN A 468 -33.26 15.70 -1.99
N ILE A 469 -32.43 14.75 -2.41
CA ILE A 469 -31.36 15.01 -3.38
C ILE A 469 -32.01 15.26 -4.75
N VAL A 470 -31.84 16.45 -5.31
CA VAL A 470 -32.55 16.93 -6.51
C VAL A 470 -31.75 16.66 -7.79
N VAL A 471 -30.45 16.42 -7.66
CA VAL A 471 -29.53 16.24 -8.78
C VAL A 471 -28.96 14.82 -8.82
N SER A 472 -28.65 14.34 -10.03
CA SER A 472 -27.98 13.07 -10.25
C SER A 472 -26.63 13.29 -10.94
N GLU A 473 -25.79 12.26 -10.93
CA GLU A 473 -24.58 12.22 -11.77
C GLU A 473 -24.93 12.59 -13.22
N GLY A 474 -24.13 13.47 -13.84
CA GLY A 474 -24.34 13.99 -15.18
C GLY A 474 -25.31 15.18 -15.28
N SER A 475 -26.00 15.55 -14.20
CA SER A 475 -26.90 16.72 -14.20
C SER A 475 -26.10 18.01 -14.33
N ARG A 476 -26.57 18.93 -15.19
CA ARG A 476 -26.04 20.28 -15.28
C ARG A 476 -26.68 21.16 -14.21
N VAL A 477 -25.87 21.90 -13.48
CA VAL A 477 -26.30 22.81 -12.40
C VAL A 477 -25.79 24.22 -12.68
N GLU A 478 -26.63 25.20 -12.39
CA GLU A 478 -26.25 26.62 -12.41
C GLU A 478 -25.78 27.06 -11.02
N ALA A 479 -25.02 28.15 -10.95
CA ALA A 479 -24.63 28.79 -9.70
C ALA A 479 -25.88 29.17 -8.89
N GLY A 480 -25.96 28.69 -7.65
CA GLY A 480 -27.10 28.85 -6.75
C GLY A 480 -28.13 27.72 -6.83
N ALA A 481 -28.04 26.80 -7.79
CA ALA A 481 -28.97 25.66 -7.90
C ALA A 481 -28.92 24.77 -6.65
N VAL A 482 -30.08 24.28 -6.22
CA VAL A 482 -30.21 23.41 -5.06
C VAL A 482 -29.79 22.00 -5.41
N ILE A 483 -28.93 21.40 -4.59
CA ILE A 483 -28.38 20.06 -4.77
C ILE A 483 -29.10 19.07 -3.86
N ALA A 484 -29.14 19.39 -2.57
CA ALA A 484 -29.72 18.54 -1.54
C ALA A 484 -30.14 19.37 -0.32
N HIS A 485 -31.03 18.79 0.49
CA HIS A 485 -31.41 19.34 1.79
C HIS A 485 -30.81 18.47 2.90
N ILE A 486 -30.35 19.10 3.99
CA ILE A 486 -29.89 18.41 5.19
C ILE A 486 -30.97 18.50 6.26
N GLU A 487 -31.62 17.40 6.60
CA GLU A 487 -32.51 17.35 7.74
C GLU A 487 -31.71 17.25 9.04
N ILE A 488 -31.80 18.28 9.86
CA ILE A 488 -31.23 18.29 11.21
C ILE A 488 -32.38 17.95 12.17
N PRO A 489 -32.31 16.82 12.90
CA PRO A 489 -33.33 16.46 13.87
C PRO A 489 -33.60 17.60 14.86
N ASP A 490 -34.86 17.76 15.25
CA ASP A 490 -35.31 18.72 16.27
C ASP A 490 -35.11 20.22 15.96
N LEU A 491 -34.56 20.60 14.80
CA LEU A 491 -34.29 22.02 14.49
C LEU A 491 -35.56 22.89 14.49
N GLU A 492 -36.63 22.44 13.83
CA GLU A 492 -37.91 23.17 13.81
C GLU A 492 -38.57 23.23 15.19
N MET A 493 -38.44 22.16 15.98
CA MET A 493 -38.94 22.13 17.35
C MET A 493 -38.17 23.14 18.22
N ASN A 494 -36.85 23.20 18.08
CA ASN A 494 -35.98 24.14 18.80
C ASN A 494 -36.28 25.60 18.41
N LEU A 495 -36.50 25.89 17.12
CA LEU A 495 -36.96 27.22 16.67
C LEU A 495 -38.30 27.59 17.31
N THR A 496 -39.27 26.68 17.28
CA THR A 496 -40.61 26.90 17.85
C THR A 496 -40.54 27.14 19.36
N LYS A 497 -39.71 26.35 20.08
CA LYS A 497 -39.46 26.52 21.52
C LYS A 497 -38.85 27.89 21.81
N LYS A 498 -37.82 28.31 21.07
CA LYS A 498 -37.19 29.63 21.24
C LYS A 498 -38.15 30.78 20.95
N HIS A 499 -39.00 30.65 19.93
CA HIS A 499 -40.07 31.61 19.67
C HIS A 499 -41.09 31.69 20.84
N ALA A 500 -41.41 30.58 21.50
CA ALA A 500 -42.26 30.58 22.69
C ALA A 500 -41.58 31.28 23.88
N GLU A 501 -40.31 30.98 24.15
CA GLU A 501 -39.51 31.63 25.20
C GLU A 501 -39.40 33.16 24.98
N ILE A 502 -39.22 33.61 23.73
CA ILE A 502 -39.21 35.04 23.40
C ILE A 502 -40.58 35.68 23.64
N ARG A 503 -41.68 35.00 23.29
CA ARG A 503 -43.04 35.51 23.54
C ARG A 503 -43.31 35.67 25.04
N GLU A 504 -42.90 34.70 25.83
CA GLU A 504 -43.00 34.73 27.29
C GLU A 504 -42.18 35.90 27.87
N SER A 505 -40.89 35.99 27.50
CA SER A 505 -39.99 37.05 27.97
C SER A 505 -40.50 38.44 27.57
N LYS A 506 -41.01 38.60 26.34
CA LYS A 506 -41.61 39.86 25.87
C LYS A 506 -42.88 40.24 26.64
N ALA A 507 -43.70 39.25 27.02
CA ALA A 507 -44.89 39.50 27.85
C ALA A 507 -44.49 39.92 29.27
N ASN A 508 -43.47 39.28 29.86
CA ASN A 508 -42.94 39.62 31.17
C ASN A 508 -42.33 41.03 31.18
N LEU A 509 -41.51 41.37 30.17
CA LEU A 509 -40.96 42.71 30.02
C LEU A 509 -42.06 43.76 29.90
N ARG A 510 -43.10 43.51 29.10
CA ARG A 510 -44.25 44.41 28.99
C ARG A 510 -44.95 44.60 30.32
N ARG A 511 -45.13 43.52 31.10
CA ARG A 511 -45.72 43.59 32.45
C ARG A 511 -44.89 44.47 33.37
N LEU A 512 -43.56 44.32 33.36
CA LEU A 512 -42.64 45.12 34.17
C LEU A 512 -42.61 46.60 33.75
N GLN A 513 -42.67 46.88 32.44
CA GLN A 513 -42.67 48.25 31.89
C GLN A 513 -43.98 49.01 32.14
N VAL A 514 -45.12 48.33 32.07
CA VAL A 514 -46.44 48.95 32.32
C VAL A 514 -46.66 49.19 33.82
N GLY A 515 -46.03 48.40 34.69
CA GLY A 515 -46.17 48.53 36.13
C GLY A 515 -47.54 48.07 36.64
N PRO A 516 -47.92 48.44 37.87
CA PRO A 516 -49.24 48.12 38.44
C PRO A 516 -50.36 48.80 37.67
N ARG A 517 -51.54 48.19 37.68
CA ARG A 517 -52.67 48.71 36.90
C ARG A 517 -53.12 50.07 37.46
N PRO A 518 -53.51 51.04 36.62
CA PRO A 518 -54.03 52.32 37.10
C PRO A 518 -55.22 52.16 38.06
N GLU A 519 -56.04 51.12 37.84
CA GLU A 519 -57.15 50.75 38.71
C GLU A 519 -56.68 50.34 40.12
N GLU A 520 -55.60 49.57 40.24
CA GLU A 520 -55.04 49.13 41.53
C GLU A 520 -54.46 50.32 42.31
N VAL A 521 -53.77 51.25 41.62
CA VAL A 521 -53.27 52.48 42.23
C VAL A 521 -54.42 53.39 42.66
N ALA A 522 -55.47 53.53 41.83
CA ALA A 522 -56.65 54.33 42.17
C ALA A 522 -57.44 53.74 43.37
N GLU A 523 -57.57 52.41 43.43
CA GLU A 523 -58.19 51.73 44.57
C GLU A 523 -57.39 51.99 45.85
N GLN A 524 -56.06 51.85 45.79
CA GLN A 524 -55.19 52.07 46.95
C GLN A 524 -55.17 53.55 47.38
N ARG A 525 -55.19 54.50 46.44
CA ARG A 525 -55.38 55.93 46.75
C ARG A 525 -56.69 56.19 47.47
N SER A 526 -57.77 55.56 47.01
CA SER A 526 -59.08 55.66 47.66
C SER A 526 -59.06 55.06 49.07
N ARG A 527 -58.31 53.98 49.31
CA ARG A 527 -58.10 53.41 50.66
C ARG A 527 -57.36 54.41 51.56
N VAL A 528 -56.26 54.99 51.10
CA VAL A 528 -55.52 56.02 51.84
C VAL A 528 -56.41 57.21 52.17
N GLU A 529 -57.21 57.69 51.20
CA GLU A 529 -58.13 58.81 51.41
C GLU A 529 -59.19 58.49 52.48
N ARG A 530 -59.76 57.27 52.46
CA ARG A 530 -60.67 56.83 53.52
C ARG A 530 -60.00 56.89 54.89
N VAL A 531 -58.80 56.32 55.04
CA VAL A 531 -58.08 56.30 56.32
C VAL A 531 -57.69 57.72 56.77
N VAL A 532 -57.31 58.61 55.85
CA VAL A 532 -57.08 60.04 56.16
C VAL A 532 -58.34 60.66 56.76
N ASN A 533 -59.52 60.38 56.19
CA ASN A 533 -60.78 60.87 56.75
C ASN A 533 -61.08 60.29 58.14
N TRP A 534 -60.76 59.01 58.39
CA TRP A 534 -60.88 58.39 59.73
C TRP A 534 -59.93 59.01 60.77
N VAL A 535 -58.70 59.36 60.38
CA VAL A 535 -57.74 60.08 61.23
C VAL A 535 -58.23 61.50 61.51
N LYS A 536 -58.81 62.18 60.51
CA LYS A 536 -59.42 63.51 60.69
C LYS A 536 -60.59 63.46 61.68
N LEU A 537 -61.46 62.46 61.55
CA LEU A 537 -62.56 62.23 62.49
C LEU A 537 -62.02 61.89 63.88
N GLY A 538 -61.02 61.01 63.99
CA GLY A 538 -60.39 60.68 65.26
C GLY A 538 -59.77 61.88 65.98
N ASN A 539 -59.18 62.81 65.23
CA ASN A 539 -58.71 64.09 65.78
C ASN A 539 -59.86 64.97 66.30
N GLN A 540 -61.00 64.98 65.60
CA GLN A 540 -62.19 65.70 66.07
C GLN A 540 -62.79 65.06 67.33
N ASP A 541 -62.82 63.73 67.38
CA ASP A 541 -63.27 62.96 68.54
C ASP A 541 -62.35 63.22 69.74
N LEU A 542 -61.03 63.20 69.55
CA LEU A 542 -60.06 63.54 70.59
C LEU A 542 -60.24 64.98 71.09
N ASN A 543 -60.37 65.96 70.20
CA ASN A 543 -60.61 67.35 70.59
C ASN A 543 -61.92 67.51 71.38
N SER A 544 -62.97 66.77 70.99
CA SER A 544 -64.26 66.80 71.70
C SER A 544 -64.16 66.12 73.06
N ALA A 545 -63.43 65.00 73.15
CA ALA A 545 -63.16 64.30 74.41
C ALA A 545 -62.28 65.14 75.37
N GLN A 546 -61.31 65.91 74.84
CA GLN A 546 -60.51 66.85 75.60
C GLN A 546 -61.37 67.96 76.20
N ARG A 547 -62.28 68.56 75.41
CA ARG A 547 -63.22 69.58 75.92
C ARG A 547 -64.15 69.02 76.99
N ALA A 548 -64.75 67.86 76.74
CA ALA A 548 -65.64 67.21 77.72
C ALA A 548 -64.88 66.85 79.01
N TYR A 549 -63.63 66.38 78.89
CA TYR A 549 -62.74 66.14 80.03
C TYR A 549 -62.46 67.43 80.81
N GLU A 550 -62.10 68.53 80.13
CA GLU A 550 -61.87 69.83 80.76
C GLU A 550 -63.13 70.33 81.49
N GLU A 551 -64.30 70.24 80.87
CA GLU A 551 -65.58 70.62 81.47
C GLU A 551 -65.93 69.76 82.71
N GLU A 552 -65.72 68.44 82.64
CA GLU A 552 -65.95 67.52 83.77
C GLU A 552 -65.01 67.79 84.93
N ILE A 553 -63.72 68.07 84.65
CA ILE A 553 -62.74 68.42 85.69
C ILE A 553 -63.16 69.71 86.39
N ILE A 554 -63.51 70.76 85.64
CA ILE A 554 -64.00 72.03 86.21
C ILE A 554 -65.24 71.79 87.08
N GLN A 555 -66.17 70.93 86.64
CA GLN A 555 -67.36 70.61 87.42
C GLN A 555 -67.02 69.88 88.74
N ILE A 556 -66.10 68.92 88.70
CA ILE A 556 -65.65 68.19 89.90
C ILE A 556 -64.86 69.12 90.83
N GLU A 557 -64.00 69.99 90.31
CA GLU A 557 -63.29 71.00 91.10
C GLU A 557 -64.25 71.95 91.81
N HIS A 558 -65.32 72.36 91.14
CA HIS A 558 -66.38 73.15 91.76
C HIS A 558 -67.15 72.36 92.84
N GLU A 559 -67.45 71.06 92.63
CA GLU A 559 -68.02 70.18 93.67
C GLU A 559 -67.07 70.07 94.89
N ILE A 560 -65.75 69.94 94.66
CA ILE A 560 -64.74 69.89 95.72
C ILE A 560 -64.74 71.20 96.50
N LEU A 561 -64.70 72.35 95.83
CA LEU A 561 -64.72 73.67 96.47
C LEU A 561 -66.00 73.89 97.31
N GLN A 562 -67.15 73.43 96.81
CA GLN A 562 -68.40 73.47 97.56
C GLN A 562 -68.34 72.59 98.82
N HIS A 563 -67.87 71.35 98.69
CA HIS A 563 -67.76 70.44 99.83
C HIS A 563 -66.66 70.85 100.82
N GLU A 564 -65.59 71.49 100.36
CA GLU A 564 -64.54 72.08 101.21
C GLU A 564 -65.11 73.20 102.06
N ALA A 565 -65.91 74.10 101.47
CA ALA A 565 -66.62 75.13 102.23
C ALA A 565 -67.64 74.55 103.23
N GLU A 566 -68.35 73.46 102.89
CA GLU A 566 -69.23 72.73 103.81
C GLU A 566 -68.47 72.11 104.99
N VAL A 567 -67.27 71.56 104.74
CA VAL A 567 -66.39 71.00 105.77
C VAL A 567 -65.89 72.12 106.68
N GLU A 568 -65.37 73.22 106.13
CA GLU A 568 -64.87 74.37 106.91
C GLU A 568 -65.99 74.94 107.80
N PHE A 569 -67.19 75.12 107.25
CA PHE A 569 -68.36 75.54 108.01
C PHE A 569 -68.73 74.52 109.10
N GLY A 570 -68.67 73.22 108.79
CA GLY A 570 -68.91 72.12 109.72
C GLY A 570 -67.89 72.08 110.87
N GLU A 571 -66.62 72.35 110.61
CA GLU A 571 -65.55 72.41 111.61
C GLU A 571 -65.74 73.60 112.56
N LEU A 572 -66.06 74.77 112.01
CA LEU A 572 -66.39 75.96 112.81
C LEU A 572 -67.62 75.71 113.70
N SER A 573 -68.66 75.09 113.14
CA SER A 573 -69.90 74.75 113.86
C SER A 573 -69.63 73.72 114.96
N LEU A 574 -68.80 72.71 114.71
CA LEU A 574 -68.39 71.72 115.71
C LEU A 574 -67.54 72.37 116.81
N SER A 575 -66.56 73.20 116.46
CA SER A 575 -65.71 73.91 117.44
C SER A 575 -66.53 74.80 118.36
N HIS A 576 -67.54 75.49 117.80
CA HIS A 576 -68.49 76.27 118.59
C HIS A 576 -69.34 75.37 119.50
N SER A 577 -69.86 74.26 118.97
CA SER A 577 -70.68 73.30 119.73
C SER A 577 -69.90 72.59 120.84
N GLU A 578 -68.62 72.28 120.64
CA GLU A 578 -67.71 71.71 121.65
C GLU A 578 -67.47 72.69 122.81
N LYS A 579 -67.32 73.99 122.51
CA LYS A 579 -67.22 75.04 123.54
C LYS A 579 -68.51 75.15 124.37
N LEU A 580 -69.68 75.07 123.74
CA LEU A 580 -70.97 75.10 124.43
C LEU A 580 -71.22 73.84 125.28
N HIS A 581 -70.79 72.67 124.82
CA HIS A 581 -70.87 71.42 125.60
C HIS A 581 -69.96 71.45 126.84
N MET A 582 -68.74 72.01 126.73
CA MET A 582 -67.86 72.23 127.89
C MET A 582 -68.45 73.20 128.93
N GLN A 583 -69.35 74.09 128.52
CA GLN A 583 -70.09 75.01 129.39
C GLN A 583 -71.41 74.40 129.93
N GLU A 584 -71.61 73.08 129.79
CA GLU A 584 -72.82 72.34 130.17
C GLU A 584 -74.13 72.84 129.51
N ALA A 585 -74.05 73.70 128.49
CA ALA A 585 -75.19 74.31 127.81
C ALA A 585 -75.76 73.47 126.64
N LEU A 586 -75.11 72.36 126.27
CA LEU A 586 -75.47 71.53 125.11
C LEU A 586 -75.48 70.02 125.47
N SER A 587 -76.48 69.26 125.00
CA SER A 587 -76.60 67.82 125.25
C SER A 587 -75.60 67.00 124.41
N GLY A 588 -75.13 65.86 124.93
CA GLY A 588 -74.20 64.96 124.22
C GLY A 588 -74.76 64.39 122.91
N GLU A 589 -76.08 64.22 122.80
CA GLU A 589 -76.74 63.78 121.56
C GLU A 589 -76.65 64.83 120.45
N GLN A 590 -76.76 66.12 120.80
CA GLN A 590 -76.66 67.22 119.85
C GLN A 590 -75.22 67.39 119.34
N LEU A 591 -74.22 67.20 120.19
CA LEU A 591 -72.81 67.19 119.80
C LEU A 591 -72.48 66.03 118.84
N LEU A 592 -73.03 64.84 119.08
CA LEU A 592 -72.86 63.68 118.21
C LEU A 592 -73.47 63.91 116.82
N SER A 593 -74.63 64.57 116.75
CA SER A 593 -75.26 64.97 115.49
C SER A 593 -74.33 65.89 114.67
N GLU A 594 -73.73 66.91 115.30
CA GLU A 594 -72.78 67.81 114.61
C GLU A 594 -71.51 67.09 114.16
N LYS A 595 -70.95 66.18 114.98
CA LYS A 595 -69.82 65.32 114.56
C LYS A 595 -70.16 64.44 113.36
N THR A 596 -71.40 63.95 113.31
CA THR A 596 -71.89 63.11 112.21
C THR A 596 -72.07 63.94 110.93
N LYS A 597 -72.60 65.17 111.04
CA LYS A 597 -72.68 66.11 109.90
C LYS A 597 -71.31 66.44 109.34
N LEU A 598 -70.32 66.77 110.21
CA LEU A 598 -68.94 66.99 109.77
C LEU A 598 -68.36 65.75 109.09
N ARG A 599 -68.57 64.55 109.65
CA ARG A 599 -68.11 63.30 109.02
C ARG A 599 -68.72 63.10 107.63
N ILE A 600 -70.01 63.42 107.46
CA ILE A 600 -70.69 63.32 106.16
C ILE A 600 -70.08 64.31 105.15
N SER A 601 -69.84 65.57 105.53
CA SER A 601 -69.21 66.55 104.65
C SER A 601 -67.76 66.17 104.28
N THR A 602 -66.97 65.66 105.24
CA THR A 602 -65.60 65.17 104.95
C THR A 602 -65.62 64.00 103.97
N LEU A 603 -66.53 63.04 104.14
CA LEU A 603 -66.66 61.91 103.21
C LEU A 603 -67.08 62.36 101.81
N LYS A 604 -67.95 63.37 101.69
CA LYS A 604 -68.33 63.96 100.38
C LYS A 604 -67.13 64.63 99.71
N HIS A 605 -66.35 65.41 100.45
CA HIS A 605 -65.12 66.02 99.96
C HIS A 605 -64.11 64.97 99.50
N ASP A 606 -63.81 63.96 100.33
CA ASP A 606 -62.86 62.89 99.98
C ASP A 606 -63.33 62.07 98.77
N PHE A 607 -64.65 61.83 98.66
CA PHE A 607 -65.23 61.18 97.49
C PHE A 607 -65.07 62.03 96.22
N ALA A 608 -65.30 63.34 96.29
CA ALA A 608 -65.08 64.26 95.17
C ALA A 608 -63.59 64.33 94.77
N GLN A 609 -62.66 64.34 95.74
CA GLN A 609 -61.21 64.25 95.46
C GLN A 609 -60.82 62.92 94.83
N ALA A 610 -61.37 61.79 95.29
CA ALA A 610 -61.13 60.48 94.69
C ALA A 610 -61.69 60.40 93.26
N LYS A 611 -62.85 61.02 93.02
CA LYS A 611 -63.48 61.16 91.69
C LYS A 611 -62.58 61.95 90.74
N LEU A 612 -61.98 63.06 91.19
CA LEU A 612 -60.99 63.84 90.44
C LEU A 612 -59.78 63.00 90.05
N ARG A 613 -59.09 62.37 91.03
CA ARG A 613 -57.90 61.53 90.78
C ARG A 613 -58.20 60.38 89.81
N SER A 614 -59.37 59.75 89.93
CA SER A 614 -59.77 58.68 89.02
C SER A 614 -59.98 59.20 87.59
N ARG A 615 -60.53 60.41 87.44
CA ARG A 615 -60.77 61.01 86.13
C ARG A 615 -59.48 61.51 85.49
N GLU A 616 -58.58 62.14 86.24
CA GLU A 616 -57.23 62.55 85.81
C GLU A 616 -56.39 61.35 85.34
N ALA A 617 -56.42 60.24 86.09
CA ALA A 617 -55.71 59.03 85.71
C ALA A 617 -56.24 58.41 84.41
N LYS A 618 -57.53 58.56 84.11
CA LYS A 618 -58.13 58.11 82.84
C LYS A 618 -57.84 59.07 81.67
N GLY A 619 -57.83 60.38 81.94
CA GLY A 619 -57.56 61.44 80.97
C GLY A 619 -58.32 61.24 79.65
N THR A 620 -57.61 61.36 78.54
CA THR A 620 -58.08 61.13 77.17
C THR A 620 -57.43 59.90 76.50
N ILE A 621 -56.88 58.98 77.31
CA ILE A 621 -56.04 57.86 76.83
C ILE A 621 -56.76 56.99 75.79
N GLU A 622 -58.05 56.72 75.97
CA GLU A 622 -58.84 55.91 75.03
C GLU A 622 -58.89 56.56 73.64
N ALA A 623 -59.22 57.86 73.58
CA ALA A 623 -59.28 58.62 72.33
C ALA A 623 -57.90 58.78 71.67
N GLU A 624 -56.84 59.00 72.47
CA GLU A 624 -55.46 59.08 71.98
C GLU A 624 -54.96 57.74 71.41
N SER A 625 -55.28 56.62 72.07
CA SER A 625 -54.89 55.29 71.62
C SER A 625 -55.58 54.89 70.31
N GLU A 626 -56.85 55.25 70.15
CA GLU A 626 -57.61 55.02 68.93
C GLU A 626 -57.10 55.90 67.78
N LEU A 627 -56.75 57.17 68.05
CA LEU A 627 -56.09 58.04 67.08
C LEU A 627 -54.74 57.46 66.63
N ALA A 628 -53.89 57.05 67.56
CA ALA A 628 -52.58 56.47 67.26
C ALA A 628 -52.69 55.17 66.42
N ARG A 629 -53.72 54.35 66.67
CA ARG A 629 -54.02 53.17 65.86
C ARG A 629 -54.35 53.54 64.41
N ARG A 630 -55.20 54.55 64.21
CA ARG A 630 -55.58 55.04 62.87
C ARG A 630 -54.40 55.68 62.14
N GLU A 631 -53.53 56.40 62.86
CA GLU A 631 -52.31 56.97 62.29
C GLU A 631 -51.32 55.90 61.81
N LYS A 632 -51.16 54.82 62.58
CA LYS A 632 -50.36 53.66 62.15
C LYS A 632 -50.93 53.02 60.89
N GLU A 633 -52.25 52.80 60.85
CA GLU A 633 -52.92 52.25 59.66
C GLU A 633 -52.73 53.15 58.44
N LEU A 634 -52.80 54.48 58.62
CA LEU A 634 -52.51 55.44 57.55
C LEU A 634 -51.08 55.30 57.03
N ALA A 635 -50.11 55.13 57.92
CA ALA A 635 -48.70 54.95 57.54
C ALA A 635 -48.50 53.66 56.74
N ASP A 636 -49.13 52.55 57.16
CA ASP A 636 -49.07 51.27 56.47
C ASP A 636 -49.69 51.35 55.06
N GLU A 637 -50.88 51.94 54.93
CA GLU A 637 -51.57 52.11 53.65
C GLU A 637 -50.84 53.07 52.70
N ARG A 638 -50.22 54.14 53.24
CA ARG A 638 -49.34 55.04 52.47
C ARG A 638 -48.08 54.32 51.98
N SER A 639 -47.45 53.51 52.82
CA SER A 639 -46.28 52.71 52.42
C SER A 639 -46.61 51.77 51.27
N LYS A 640 -47.77 51.08 51.35
CA LYS A 640 -48.28 50.25 50.25
C LYS A 640 -48.52 51.05 48.96
N LEU A 641 -49.12 52.25 49.08
CA LEU A 641 -49.33 53.13 47.92
C LEU A 641 -48.00 53.56 47.29
N THR A 642 -47.02 53.99 48.09
CA THR A 642 -45.69 54.38 47.61
C THR A 642 -45.00 53.24 46.86
N LEU A 643 -45.10 52.01 47.35
CA LEU A 643 -44.56 50.83 46.67
C LEU A 643 -45.25 50.55 45.33
N LEU A 644 -46.57 50.76 45.24
CA LEU A 644 -47.31 50.63 43.98
C LEU A 644 -46.96 51.78 43.01
N GLU A 645 -46.82 53.02 43.48
CA GLU A 645 -46.49 54.17 42.65
C GLU A 645 -45.04 54.15 42.14
N ALA A 646 -44.11 53.59 42.92
CA ALA A 646 -42.74 53.35 42.50
C ALA A 646 -42.62 52.34 41.34
N GLY A 647 -43.68 51.54 41.09
CA GLY A 647 -43.78 50.64 39.96
C GLY A 647 -42.81 49.45 39.99
N GLY A 648 -42.52 48.88 38.82
CA GLY A 648 -41.52 47.82 38.67
C GLY A 648 -40.10 48.38 38.77
N ARG A 649 -39.18 47.64 39.39
CA ARG A 649 -37.78 48.06 39.50
C ARG A 649 -37.17 48.17 38.09
N PRO A 650 -36.54 49.30 37.73
CA PRO A 650 -35.93 49.47 36.40
C PRO A 650 -34.86 48.41 36.13
N GLU A 651 -34.15 47.99 37.18
CA GLU A 651 -33.16 46.91 37.17
C GLU A 651 -33.76 45.57 36.72
N GLU A 652 -34.99 45.25 37.13
CA GLU A 652 -35.69 44.01 36.73
C GLU A 652 -36.14 44.07 35.27
N ALA A 653 -36.61 45.24 34.81
CA ALA A 653 -36.95 45.45 33.41
C ALA A 653 -35.69 45.39 32.51
N GLU A 654 -34.57 45.95 32.95
CA GLU A 654 -33.30 45.89 32.25
C GLU A 654 -32.78 44.44 32.18
N ALA A 655 -32.80 43.69 33.29
CA ALA A 655 -32.42 42.29 33.32
C ALA A 655 -33.27 41.42 32.37
N GLU A 656 -34.59 41.62 32.34
CA GLU A 656 -35.47 40.89 31.42
C GLU A 656 -35.26 41.34 29.96
N SER A 657 -34.93 42.62 29.71
CA SER A 657 -34.57 43.10 28.38
C SER A 657 -33.27 42.48 27.85
N ALA A 658 -32.28 42.30 28.72
CA ALA A 658 -31.03 41.61 28.40
C ALA A 658 -31.26 40.12 28.13
N ARG A 659 -32.17 39.48 28.89
CA ARG A 659 -32.62 38.11 28.63
C ARG A 659 -33.28 37.98 27.26
N LEU A 660 -34.17 38.91 26.91
CA LEU A 660 -34.83 38.95 25.60
C LEU A 660 -33.80 39.12 24.48
N ALA A 661 -32.82 40.02 24.64
CA ALA A 661 -31.73 40.21 23.69
C ALA A 661 -30.93 38.91 23.46
N ARG A 662 -30.57 38.19 24.54
CA ARG A 662 -29.91 36.88 24.45
C ARG A 662 -30.75 35.85 23.69
N LEU A 663 -32.05 35.74 24.01
CA LEU A 663 -32.95 34.80 23.33
C LEU A 663 -33.09 35.12 21.84
N ASN A 664 -33.11 36.40 21.46
CA ASN A 664 -33.11 36.81 20.06
C ASN A 664 -31.82 36.41 19.33
N GLU A 665 -30.65 36.52 19.97
CA GLU A 665 -29.39 36.06 19.38
C GLU A 665 -29.36 34.53 19.22
N GLU A 666 -29.86 33.78 20.20
CA GLU A 666 -30.02 32.32 20.09
C GLU A 666 -30.98 31.95 18.94
N LEU A 667 -32.08 32.70 18.76
CA LEU A 667 -32.99 32.50 17.63
C LEU A 667 -32.32 32.80 16.29
N LYS A 668 -31.56 33.91 16.17
CA LYS A 668 -30.80 34.25 14.97
C LYS A 668 -29.81 33.14 14.61
N TYR A 669 -29.14 32.56 15.60
CA TYR A 669 -28.24 31.43 15.41
C TYR A 669 -28.98 30.22 14.81
N LEU A 670 -30.12 29.82 15.39
CA LEU A 670 -30.92 28.70 14.85
C LEU A 670 -31.47 28.98 13.44
N GLN A 671 -31.86 30.24 13.15
CA GLN A 671 -32.28 30.65 11.81
C GLN A 671 -31.13 30.59 10.80
N HIS A 672 -29.93 30.99 11.22
CA HIS A 672 -28.73 30.87 10.40
C HIS A 672 -28.41 29.40 10.10
N LEU A 673 -28.52 28.53 11.10
CA LEU A 673 -28.34 27.09 10.94
C LEU A 673 -29.40 26.50 9.97
N LYS A 674 -30.66 26.94 10.05
CA LYS A 674 -31.72 26.58 9.09
C LYS A 674 -31.42 27.06 7.66
N SER A 675 -30.73 28.18 7.47
CA SER A 675 -30.33 28.63 6.12
C SER A 675 -29.22 27.78 5.49
N ARG A 676 -28.36 27.15 6.31
CA ARG A 676 -27.22 26.33 5.88
C ARG A 676 -27.58 24.86 5.60
N VAL A 677 -28.82 24.48 5.92
CA VAL A 677 -29.40 23.16 5.62
C VAL A 677 -29.55 22.93 4.10
N VAL A 678 -29.71 24.00 3.30
CA VAL A 678 -29.85 23.88 1.85
C VAL A 678 -28.48 23.95 1.19
N LEU A 679 -28.03 22.83 0.62
CA LEU A 679 -26.79 22.77 -0.14
C LEU A 679 -27.02 23.29 -1.56
N ARG A 680 -26.22 24.28 -1.97
CA ARG A 680 -26.28 24.91 -3.29
C ARG A 680 -24.94 24.83 -4.00
N SER A 681 -24.97 24.80 -5.33
CA SER A 681 -23.75 24.91 -6.13
C SER A 681 -23.23 26.37 -6.12
N PRO A 682 -21.95 26.63 -5.84
CA PRO A 682 -21.38 27.98 -5.97
C PRO A 682 -21.01 28.36 -7.41
N VAL A 683 -20.96 27.39 -8.32
CA VAL A 683 -20.54 27.57 -9.72
C VAL A 683 -21.46 26.82 -10.67
N ASP A 684 -21.44 27.23 -11.94
CA ASP A 684 -22.04 26.46 -13.02
C ASP A 684 -21.18 25.22 -13.33
N GLY A 685 -21.79 24.07 -13.58
CA GLY A 685 -21.04 22.86 -13.89
C GLY A 685 -21.89 21.60 -14.02
N ILE A 686 -21.23 20.46 -14.04
CA ILE A 686 -21.85 19.13 -14.10
C ILE A 686 -21.49 18.35 -12.84
N VAL A 687 -22.47 17.65 -12.28
CA VAL A 687 -22.30 16.78 -11.10
C VAL A 687 -21.58 15.49 -11.49
N THR A 688 -20.46 15.19 -10.84
CA THR A 688 -19.63 13.98 -11.12
C THR A 688 -19.64 12.93 -10.00
N THR A 689 -20.38 13.17 -8.91
CA THR A 689 -20.48 12.22 -7.80
C THR A 689 -21.39 11.04 -8.15
N PRO A 690 -20.88 9.79 -8.14
CA PRO A 690 -21.67 8.63 -8.50
C PRO A 690 -22.66 8.23 -7.40
N HIS A 691 -23.73 7.54 -7.80
CA HIS A 691 -24.75 6.96 -6.91
C HIS A 691 -25.30 7.93 -5.86
N MET A 692 -25.42 9.22 -6.20
CA MET A 692 -25.81 10.26 -5.25
C MET A 692 -27.15 9.99 -4.56
N HIS A 693 -28.07 9.29 -5.23
CA HIS A 693 -29.37 8.90 -4.68
C HIS A 693 -29.26 7.94 -3.48
N GLU A 694 -28.19 7.12 -3.38
CA GLU A 694 -27.95 6.23 -2.24
C GLU A 694 -27.54 6.98 -0.97
N LEU A 695 -27.12 8.24 -1.09
CA LEU A 695 -26.82 9.10 0.05
C LEU A 695 -28.09 9.63 0.74
N ASN A 696 -29.27 9.48 0.11
CA ASN A 696 -30.53 9.90 0.68
C ASN A 696 -30.85 9.10 1.95
N GLY A 697 -31.17 9.80 3.03
CA GLY A 697 -31.37 9.24 4.37
C GLY A 697 -30.07 8.95 5.16
N LYS A 698 -28.88 9.18 4.60
CA LYS A 698 -27.61 8.92 5.28
C LYS A 698 -27.20 10.10 6.16
N HIS A 699 -26.71 9.79 7.37
CA HIS A 699 -26.10 10.79 8.26
C HIS A 699 -24.73 11.22 7.74
N VAL A 700 -24.50 12.52 7.61
CA VAL A 700 -23.23 13.13 7.19
C VAL A 700 -22.72 14.11 8.26
N PRO A 701 -21.46 13.98 8.71
CA PRO A 701 -20.85 14.99 9.57
C PRO A 701 -20.44 16.25 8.79
N THR A 702 -20.27 17.36 9.50
CA THR A 702 -19.79 18.62 8.94
C THR A 702 -18.45 18.44 8.20
N GLY A 703 -18.34 19.04 7.01
CA GLY A 703 -17.15 18.96 6.15
C GLY A 703 -17.11 17.75 5.23
N THR A 704 -18.07 16.82 5.33
CA THR A 704 -18.16 15.68 4.39
C THR A 704 -18.49 16.16 2.98
N VAL A 705 -17.74 15.69 1.98
CA VAL A 705 -18.03 15.95 0.57
C VAL A 705 -19.35 15.25 0.20
N VAL A 706 -20.37 16.04 -0.15
CA VAL A 706 -21.68 15.52 -0.57
C VAL A 706 -21.78 15.41 -2.08
N CYS A 707 -21.23 16.40 -2.79
CA CYS A 707 -21.32 16.53 -4.23
C CYS A 707 -20.03 17.14 -4.77
N VAL A 708 -19.62 16.73 -5.97
CA VAL A 708 -18.54 17.36 -6.72
C VAL A 708 -19.12 17.93 -8.00
N VAL A 709 -18.88 19.21 -8.22
CA VAL A 709 -19.30 19.93 -9.43
C VAL A 709 -18.05 20.32 -10.21
N GLU A 710 -18.01 19.92 -11.48
CA GLU A 710 -16.89 20.15 -12.38
C GLU A 710 -17.35 20.95 -13.60
N ASP A 711 -16.55 21.93 -14.01
CA ASP A 711 -16.73 22.61 -15.28
C ASP A 711 -16.06 21.80 -16.41
N LEU A 712 -16.88 21.19 -17.27
CA LEU A 712 -16.41 20.39 -18.40
C LEU A 712 -16.20 21.21 -19.68
N THR A 713 -16.41 22.53 -19.66
CA THR A 713 -16.23 23.38 -20.85
C THR A 713 -14.76 23.69 -21.12
N ASP A 714 -13.95 23.82 -20.07
CA ASP A 714 -12.51 24.07 -20.16
C ASP A 714 -11.73 22.96 -19.45
N LEU A 715 -11.22 22.02 -20.26
CA LEU A 715 -10.43 20.89 -19.77
C LEU A 715 -8.94 21.19 -19.94
N ALA A 716 -8.17 20.85 -18.92
CA ALA A 716 -6.72 20.90 -18.93
C ALA A 716 -6.14 19.49 -18.73
N THR A 717 -4.95 19.24 -19.27
CA THR A 717 -4.21 18.03 -18.94
C THR A 717 -3.05 18.34 -18.02
N GLU A 718 -2.98 17.56 -16.95
CA GLU A 718 -1.86 17.53 -16.02
C GLU A 718 -0.93 16.39 -16.41
N ILE A 719 0.28 16.71 -16.86
CA ILE A 719 1.31 15.75 -17.23
C ILE A 719 2.33 15.70 -16.10
N ALA A 720 2.47 14.54 -15.47
CA ALA A 720 3.48 14.32 -14.44
C ALA A 720 4.81 13.94 -15.10
N ILE A 721 5.78 14.85 -15.07
CA ILE A 721 7.15 14.63 -15.56
C ILE A 721 8.14 14.52 -14.39
N SER A 722 9.29 13.90 -14.65
CA SER A 722 10.40 13.86 -13.70
C SER A 722 10.94 15.28 -13.48
N GLU A 723 11.25 15.63 -12.23
CA GLU A 723 11.92 16.89 -11.87
C GLU A 723 13.17 17.16 -12.72
N SER A 724 13.93 16.10 -13.03
CA SER A 724 15.13 16.18 -13.86
C SER A 724 14.90 16.65 -15.31
N ASP A 725 13.67 16.57 -15.82
CA ASP A 725 13.31 16.95 -17.18
C ASP A 725 12.51 18.27 -17.25
N VAL A 726 12.23 18.92 -16.12
CA VAL A 726 11.44 20.17 -16.06
C VAL A 726 12.08 21.31 -16.83
N LEU A 727 13.41 21.45 -16.72
CA LEU A 727 14.18 22.47 -17.42
C LEU A 727 14.13 22.33 -18.95
N LYS A 728 13.69 21.18 -19.48
CA LYS A 728 13.53 20.97 -20.92
C LYS A 728 12.18 21.46 -21.44
N VAL A 729 11.23 21.66 -20.54
CA VAL A 729 9.85 22.02 -20.87
C VAL A 729 9.68 23.53 -20.81
N GLU A 730 9.33 24.11 -21.96
CA GLU A 730 9.04 25.53 -22.12
C GLU A 730 7.58 25.71 -22.56
N PRO A 731 6.89 26.81 -22.18
CA PRO A 731 5.58 27.15 -22.72
C PRO A 731 5.57 27.19 -24.25
N GLY A 732 4.49 26.73 -24.88
CA GLY A 732 4.32 26.67 -26.34
C GLY A 732 4.88 25.42 -27.02
N GLN A 733 5.51 24.48 -26.30
CA GLN A 733 5.98 23.22 -26.89
C GLN A 733 4.80 22.31 -27.27
N LEU A 734 4.92 21.64 -28.43
CA LEU A 734 3.93 20.67 -28.90
C LEU A 734 3.91 19.43 -28.00
N VAL A 735 2.71 18.97 -27.67
CA VAL A 735 2.46 17.78 -26.85
C VAL A 735 1.51 16.84 -27.58
N GLU A 736 1.89 15.58 -27.67
CA GLU A 736 1.02 14.50 -28.13
C GLU A 736 0.50 13.68 -26.96
N LEU A 737 -0.81 13.55 -26.87
CA LEU A 737 -1.52 12.80 -25.83
C LEU A 737 -2.13 11.53 -26.44
N ARG A 738 -1.98 10.40 -25.74
CA ARG A 738 -2.70 9.16 -26.02
C ARG A 738 -3.41 8.67 -24.78
N ALA A 739 -4.74 8.78 -24.77
CA ALA A 739 -5.56 8.26 -23.68
C ALA A 739 -5.56 6.73 -23.66
N ARG A 740 -5.57 6.12 -22.46
CA ARG A 740 -5.63 4.65 -22.31
C ARG A 740 -6.91 4.06 -22.89
N SER A 741 -8.01 4.81 -22.82
CA SER A 741 -9.30 4.45 -23.41
C SER A 741 -9.28 4.47 -24.95
N MET A 742 -8.34 5.19 -25.58
CA MET A 742 -8.29 5.40 -27.03
C MET A 742 -6.85 5.29 -27.57
N PRO A 743 -6.21 4.10 -27.53
CA PRO A 743 -4.78 3.94 -27.83
C PRO A 743 -4.40 4.25 -29.29
N MET A 744 -5.36 4.16 -30.22
CA MET A 744 -5.15 4.39 -31.66
C MET A 744 -5.29 5.86 -32.06
N ARG A 745 -5.79 6.74 -31.18
CA ARG A 745 -5.99 8.17 -31.45
C ARG A 745 -4.92 8.98 -30.74
N THR A 746 -4.36 9.97 -31.43
CA THR A 746 -3.37 10.91 -30.87
C THR A 746 -3.97 12.31 -30.88
N PHE A 747 -4.04 12.93 -29.71
CA PHE A 747 -4.51 14.30 -29.52
C PHE A 747 -3.31 15.23 -29.43
N LYS A 748 -3.39 16.43 -30.01
CA LYS A 748 -2.28 17.38 -30.05
C LYS A 748 -2.67 18.63 -29.25
N THR A 749 -1.81 19.01 -28.32
CA THR A 749 -1.97 20.19 -27.46
C THR A 749 -0.63 20.90 -27.30
N GLU A 750 -0.61 22.03 -26.61
CA GLU A 750 0.59 22.81 -26.31
C GLU A 750 0.76 23.00 -24.81
N VAL A 751 2.02 23.11 -24.38
CA VAL A 751 2.35 23.42 -22.98
C VAL A 751 1.90 24.84 -22.65
N LEU A 752 0.99 24.97 -21.67
CA LEU A 752 0.55 26.26 -21.16
C LEU A 752 1.55 26.78 -20.12
N ARG A 753 1.82 25.97 -19.09
CA ARG A 753 2.72 26.33 -17.99
C ARG A 753 3.20 25.10 -17.22
N THR A 754 4.31 25.23 -16.51
CA THR A 754 4.81 24.25 -15.56
C THR A 754 4.43 24.65 -14.12
N ALA A 755 4.18 23.68 -13.26
CA ALA A 755 3.92 23.94 -11.84
C ALA A 755 5.20 24.46 -11.16
N PRO A 756 5.12 25.53 -10.36
CA PRO A 756 6.29 26.09 -9.67
C PRO A 756 6.80 25.20 -8.53
N ALA A 757 5.96 24.27 -8.04
CA ALA A 757 6.29 23.34 -6.96
C ALA A 757 6.25 21.89 -7.46
N ALA A 758 7.24 21.11 -7.04
CA ALA A 758 7.24 19.66 -7.24
C ALA A 758 6.29 18.98 -6.24
N LYS A 759 5.47 18.05 -6.73
CA LYS A 759 4.71 17.14 -5.87
C LYS A 759 5.64 15.99 -5.49
N LEU A 760 5.94 15.85 -4.19
CA LEU A 760 6.56 14.62 -3.69
C LEU A 760 5.57 13.47 -3.93
N SER A 761 6.04 12.44 -4.64
CA SER A 761 5.25 11.23 -4.83
C SER A 761 5.24 10.47 -3.52
N THR A 762 4.25 10.72 -2.64
CA THR A 762 3.96 9.80 -1.55
C THR A 762 3.49 8.49 -2.18
N ALA A 763 4.27 7.41 -2.00
CA ALA A 763 3.78 6.09 -2.35
C ALA A 763 2.49 5.84 -1.54
N PRO A 764 1.41 5.28 -2.13
CA PRO A 764 0.28 4.82 -1.32
C PRO A 764 0.83 3.81 -0.31
N THR A 765 0.68 4.12 0.97
CA THR A 765 1.03 3.26 2.10
C THR A 765 0.10 2.05 2.10
N ALA A 766 0.38 1.09 1.23
CA ALA A 766 -0.13 -0.26 1.39
C ALA A 766 0.67 -0.91 2.53
N SER A 767 -0.04 -1.25 3.61
CA SER A 767 0.38 -2.12 4.72
C SER A 767 1.61 -1.72 5.53
N GLY A 768 1.38 -1.05 6.67
CA GLY A 768 1.93 -1.40 8.00
C GLY A 768 3.44 -1.63 8.22
N ALA A 769 4.32 -1.35 7.26
CA ALA A 769 5.77 -1.46 7.46
C ALA A 769 6.34 -0.14 8.00
N PRO A 770 7.34 -0.18 8.90
CA PRO A 770 7.94 1.02 9.47
C PRO A 770 8.56 1.87 8.36
N THR A 771 8.08 3.10 8.24
CA THR A 771 8.55 4.12 7.30
C THR A 771 10.03 4.40 7.58
N VAL A 772 10.91 4.06 6.64
CA VAL A 772 12.28 4.60 6.64
C VAL A 772 12.15 6.10 6.36
N PRO A 773 12.56 7.02 7.26
CA PRO A 773 12.15 8.42 7.17
C PRO A 773 12.73 9.23 6.00
N ASN A 774 13.63 8.71 5.17
CA ASN A 774 14.47 9.55 4.29
C ASN A 774 14.68 9.02 2.86
N ALA A 775 13.81 8.17 2.32
CA ALA A 775 13.83 7.92 0.87
C ALA A 775 13.17 9.10 0.15
N VAL A 776 13.95 10.14 -0.18
CA VAL A 776 13.52 11.24 -1.05
C VAL A 776 13.25 10.65 -2.43
N VAL A 777 11.99 10.30 -2.69
CA VAL A 777 11.54 9.93 -4.03
C VAL A 777 11.67 11.19 -4.90
N PRO A 778 12.34 11.14 -6.06
CA PRO A 778 12.49 12.31 -6.92
C PRO A 778 11.13 12.94 -7.19
N GLY A 779 11.05 14.26 -7.03
CA GLY A 779 9.81 15.01 -7.20
C GLY A 779 9.25 14.82 -8.60
N LYS A 780 7.91 14.81 -8.71
CA LYS A 780 7.26 14.96 -10.01
C LYS A 780 6.76 16.39 -10.13
N VAL A 781 7.05 17.02 -11.25
CA VAL A 781 6.50 18.33 -11.58
C VAL A 781 5.36 18.15 -12.56
N VAL A 782 4.29 18.89 -12.34
CA VAL A 782 3.10 18.84 -13.18
C VAL A 782 3.23 19.90 -14.27
N VAL A 783 3.07 19.50 -15.52
CA VAL A 783 2.95 20.39 -16.67
C VAL A 783 1.47 20.50 -17.04
N TYR A 784 0.96 21.71 -17.17
CA TYR A 784 -0.41 21.97 -17.60
C TYR A 784 -0.43 22.25 -19.10
N CYS A 785 -1.32 21.56 -19.82
CA CYS A 785 -1.59 21.80 -21.24
C CYS A 785 -3.08 22.08 -21.43
N LYS A 786 -3.41 22.96 -22.38
CA LYS A 786 -4.79 23.35 -22.68
C LYS A 786 -5.37 22.41 -23.73
N LEU A 787 -6.48 21.71 -23.44
CA LEU A 787 -7.16 20.97 -24.50
C LEU A 787 -7.92 21.94 -25.41
N ASN A 788 -7.87 21.68 -26.73
CA ASN A 788 -8.73 22.37 -27.67
C ASN A 788 -10.12 21.73 -27.66
N GLN A 789 -11.15 22.55 -27.88
CA GLN A 789 -12.55 22.14 -27.82
C GLN A 789 -12.92 21.08 -28.89
N GLU A 790 -12.13 20.97 -29.97
CA GLU A 790 -12.25 19.92 -30.99
C GLU A 790 -11.92 18.50 -30.46
N ASP A 791 -11.26 18.41 -29.30
CA ASP A 791 -10.92 17.16 -28.62
C ASP A 791 -11.96 16.74 -27.55
N ALA A 792 -13.22 17.17 -27.70
CA ALA A 792 -14.36 16.94 -26.79
C ALA A 792 -14.69 15.47 -26.44
N GLN A 793 -13.93 14.51 -26.95
CA GLN A 793 -14.05 13.09 -26.60
C GLN A 793 -13.26 12.70 -25.34
N LEU A 794 -12.35 13.56 -24.89
CA LEU A 794 -11.60 13.35 -23.65
C LEU A 794 -12.46 13.80 -22.46
N LEU A 795 -12.76 12.87 -21.54
CA LEU A 795 -13.54 13.14 -20.33
C LEU A 795 -12.62 13.46 -19.14
N SER A 796 -13.14 14.21 -18.18
CA SER A 796 -12.50 14.42 -16.87
C SER A 796 -12.09 13.07 -16.25
N GLY A 797 -10.90 13.02 -15.66
CA GLY A 797 -10.35 11.81 -15.04
C GLY A 797 -9.74 10.78 -16.00
N MET A 798 -9.88 10.95 -17.32
CA MET A 798 -9.18 10.08 -18.27
C MET A 798 -7.67 10.18 -18.07
N THR A 799 -6.99 9.03 -18.12
CA THR A 799 -5.54 8.95 -18.00
C THR A 799 -4.91 8.42 -19.28
N GLY A 800 -3.66 8.79 -19.49
CA GLY A 800 -2.94 8.42 -20.69
C GLY A 800 -1.45 8.65 -20.58
N TYR A 801 -0.81 8.59 -21.74
CA TYR A 801 0.61 8.88 -21.88
C TYR A 801 0.81 10.08 -22.79
N ALA A 802 1.61 11.04 -22.34
CA ALA A 802 1.92 12.27 -23.04
C ALA A 802 3.38 12.29 -23.47
N ARG A 803 3.65 12.88 -24.63
CA ARG A 803 4.99 13.20 -25.13
C ARG A 803 5.07 14.68 -25.46
N ILE A 804 5.94 15.38 -24.75
CA ILE A 804 6.29 16.78 -24.96
C ILE A 804 7.51 16.82 -25.87
N TYR A 805 7.39 17.52 -27.00
CA TYR A 805 8.45 17.68 -27.97
C TYR A 805 9.27 18.93 -27.63
N GLY A 806 10.53 18.71 -27.24
CA GLY A 806 11.49 19.77 -26.96
C GLY A 806 12.22 20.25 -28.22
N LYS A 807 13.22 21.11 -28.00
CA LYS A 807 14.11 21.61 -29.06
C LYS A 807 14.94 20.49 -29.67
N GLU A 808 15.29 20.63 -30.95
CA GLU A 808 16.25 19.73 -31.60
C GLU A 808 17.64 19.88 -30.98
N ARG A 809 18.22 18.75 -30.60
CA ARG A 809 19.58 18.65 -30.04
C ARG A 809 20.30 17.49 -30.71
N SER A 810 21.63 17.51 -30.75
CA SER A 810 22.37 16.37 -31.28
C SER A 810 22.22 15.13 -30.37
N VAL A 811 22.23 13.93 -30.95
CA VAL A 811 22.19 12.67 -30.19
C VAL A 811 23.35 12.58 -29.18
N GLY A 812 24.53 13.06 -29.57
CA GLY A 812 25.70 13.19 -28.69
C GLY A 812 25.45 14.17 -27.55
N GLY A 813 24.80 15.31 -27.83
CA GLY A 813 24.39 16.28 -26.81
C GLY A 813 23.43 15.68 -25.78
N ILE A 814 22.39 14.97 -26.22
CA ILE A 814 21.40 14.35 -25.33
C ILE A 814 22.04 13.29 -24.43
N THR A 815 22.90 12.43 -25.00
CA THR A 815 23.55 11.35 -24.24
C THR A 815 24.58 11.90 -23.25
N LEU A 816 25.38 12.90 -23.66
CA LEU A 816 26.36 13.55 -22.80
C LEU A 816 25.70 14.36 -21.68
N ASP A 817 24.55 15.00 -21.92
CA ASP A 817 23.84 15.79 -20.90
C ASP A 817 23.27 14.91 -19.78
N ARG A 818 22.88 13.66 -20.08
CA ARG A 818 22.51 12.68 -19.05
C ARG A 818 23.72 12.27 -18.20
N ALA A 819 24.86 11.99 -18.82
CA ALA A 819 26.10 11.65 -18.12
C ALA A 819 26.63 12.84 -17.29
N ARG A 820 26.58 14.05 -17.84
CA ARG A 820 27.01 15.29 -17.20
C ARG A 820 26.14 15.63 -15.98
N ARG A 821 24.81 15.45 -16.08
CA ARG A 821 23.91 15.61 -14.93
C ARG A 821 24.27 14.62 -13.83
N TYR A 822 24.35 13.33 -14.14
CA TYR A 822 24.75 12.31 -13.16
C TYR A 822 26.07 12.67 -12.44
N LEU A 823 27.09 13.05 -13.21
CA LEU A 823 28.39 13.49 -12.68
C LEU A 823 28.29 14.74 -11.78
N ARG A 824 27.41 15.69 -12.10
CA ARG A 824 27.29 16.97 -11.39
C ARG A 824 26.31 16.96 -10.22
N THR A 825 25.32 16.08 -10.21
CA THR A 825 24.28 16.07 -9.16
C THR A 825 24.35 14.83 -8.28
N GLU A 826 24.58 13.65 -8.85
CA GLU A 826 24.57 12.38 -8.09
C GLU A 826 25.98 11.96 -7.64
N PHE A 827 27.01 12.24 -8.46
CA PHE A 827 28.41 11.93 -8.14
C PHE A 827 29.15 13.06 -7.42
N TRP A 828 28.50 14.20 -7.15
CA TRP A 828 29.15 15.44 -6.68
C TRP A 828 29.77 15.35 -5.26
N TRP A 829 29.75 14.19 -4.63
CA TRP A 829 30.28 13.89 -3.29
C TRP A 829 31.17 12.63 -3.25
N TRP A 830 31.96 12.39 -4.30
CA TRP A 830 33.14 11.52 -4.22
C TRP A 830 34.43 12.31 -4.44
#